data_AF-A0A371JEL0-F1
#
_entry.id   AF-A0A371JEL0-F1
#
_cell.length_a   1.000
_cell.length_b   1.000
_cell.length_c   1.000
_cell.angle_alpha   90.00
_cell.angle_beta   90.00
_cell.angle_gamma   90.00
#
_symmetry.space_group_name_H-M   'P 1'
#
loop_
_entity.id
_entity.type
_entity.pdbx_description
1 polymer ?
#
loop_
_entity_poly.entity_id
_entity_poly.type
_entity_poly.pdbx_seq_one_letter_code
_entity_poly.pdbx_strand_id
1 'polypeptide(L)'
;TDSGTDTGTDTTTNETVSQTDSSDTNALADESVSVADTDNKTKSKSEDIEISKETFPDEVFRTFVTKHFDNDKNQKLSCEEMTQVENIDVSNMGIQDLTGIEYFTNIVYLYCNGNKLKSLKLDTLSSMTVLDCSYNYLTSLDLSKCAALVSLECQNNAFTISLDDNNSYDLSTLKGFDIKKSSNWSESVVIKDGVLTLEDDYKNSIITYDYLVSAPLIEDTYLHFTMVIADQNLSDIEMNETTFPDEAFREYIIENFDTNKDSILTSEERNSITYLYAPEKKIASLSGIEYFPNLVYLNLDHNDITVANVNTFISLRSIYLDNNQLTDLQINELTNIEELYCSNNQLTSLTINPLNQLKKLDCSSNQLTNLDTTNLTGLVELYLNNNQLYCLDLSTCPLLEMVECKDNVYELTSENNIVSLSGLELLDLTRTTNWSEGNLSNESSLLLDSVTDEKLITFDYMVNAPQLSDSSITFTIKVLPQITQAAQTQIEPQTQAEALPQVEAQTQIPATNSTPSLVSYQVVFNSDGGNEILSQSVQAGSHVVSPDNPVKSGYLFNGWYNGEIPYDFNTAISGDITLNAHWQQVTPPKPTIKSLKNSKKSKLKVNLKAAKNIEGYEISYSTNKSAKKNAIIITTNKTSYTIGNLVQGKTYYVTVRTYSSDSTGEKVYSDYSKIKKLKISKGLSEAKATGTSSTIRSCKITSNDNINVSAKASAIIKSSDNYYYLFALPSYKKSIPKNAVPLDSTVKATSFKFNTPLNADTSESQLYSKFVVAIKVKSGYKIISKAKYITNPQKIAEYTYSFPTASTKKGLQINAGMLNDVKDLGVKNSAFNIPLDMIIAAPGEDNHRNGIEYDYNGETYWFRKGMIAAYDSLFRQLKDQDIVVTAIILLGWRNDLTYLISPSGREEGHNYYNFNTSNYDARKQLEATFAFLAQRYASDSGNGQVVNWIIGNEVNSFDTWNYAGTKSLSKYAQLYADSYRLAYTAIKSKYSNARVYVSLDQCWTISNSDTFGGKEFLNQFDSILSGSGDIGWHLAYHAYPSPLTNPRFWKNENGLSENNEDTPVISISNINVLTNYIKKHYGKSTRIILSEQGFTSAKPYGEKTQAAAMAYAYYLAEFNPMIDAFILSRHVDNVAETNDGLNLGLWSNTPGRVEKAYQKKYAWRIYKYMDTPSSTKVTKFALKIIGASSWKKIVPKYKANKFKSMPNANE
;
A
#
# COMPACT_ATOMS: atom_id res chain seq x y z
N THR A 1 -23.72 -50.47 24.97
CA THR A 1 -22.71 -50.82 23.95
C THR A 1 -21.32 -50.57 24.54
N ASP A 2 -20.88 -51.30 25.59
CA ASP A 2 -20.79 -52.76 25.82
C ASP A 2 -19.47 -53.33 25.27
N SER A 3 -18.72 -54.22 25.96
CA SER A 3 -18.73 -54.64 27.39
C SER A 3 -17.60 -55.64 27.70
N GLY A 4 -16.99 -55.55 28.90
CA GLY A 4 -16.34 -56.68 29.63
C GLY A 4 -14.97 -57.19 29.16
N THR A 5 -14.28 -58.14 29.84
CA THR A 5 -14.17 -58.53 31.29
C THR A 5 -13.09 -59.63 31.49
N ASP A 6 -12.69 -59.90 32.76
CA ASP A 6 -12.12 -61.17 33.32
C ASP A 6 -10.67 -61.65 32.93
N THR A 7 -9.88 -62.42 33.71
CA THR A 7 -9.73 -62.71 35.18
C THR A 7 -8.45 -63.57 35.48
N GLY A 8 -7.92 -63.55 36.73
CA GLY A 8 -7.02 -64.58 37.34
C GLY A 8 -5.54 -64.15 37.53
N THR A 9 -4.79 -64.29 38.66
CA THR A 9 -4.53 -65.35 39.69
C THR A 9 -3.65 -66.51 39.17
N ASP A 10 -2.53 -66.97 39.80
CA ASP A 10 -1.83 -66.65 41.08
C ASP A 10 -0.34 -67.13 40.99
N THR A 11 0.58 -67.39 41.96
CA THR A 11 0.60 -67.64 43.43
C THR A 11 2.02 -67.41 44.07
N THR A 12 2.10 -67.34 45.42
CA THR A 12 3.15 -67.75 46.44
C THR A 12 4.56 -68.34 46.04
N THR A 13 5.67 -68.30 46.82
CA THR A 13 6.00 -67.92 48.24
C THR A 13 7.53 -67.89 48.59
N ASN A 14 7.86 -67.16 49.66
CA ASN A 14 8.86 -67.43 50.74
C ASN A 14 10.38 -67.14 50.63
N GLU A 15 10.85 -66.58 51.77
CA GLU A 15 12.19 -66.11 52.15
C GLU A 15 13.12 -67.22 52.69
N THR A 16 14.43 -66.92 52.82
CA THR A 16 15.17 -67.09 54.10
C THR A 16 16.47 -66.27 54.13
N VAL A 17 17.10 -66.13 55.31
CA VAL A 17 18.14 -65.12 55.62
C VAL A 17 19.35 -65.72 56.36
N SER A 18 20.60 -65.42 55.96
CA SER A 18 21.75 -65.24 56.89
C SER A 18 23.05 -64.70 56.23
N GLN A 19 23.43 -63.50 56.66
CA GLN A 19 24.75 -62.84 56.78
C GLN A 19 26.12 -63.41 56.31
N THR A 20 27.00 -62.43 56.00
CA THR A 20 28.46 -62.27 56.27
C THR A 20 29.57 -62.60 55.24
N ASP A 21 30.41 -61.56 55.05
CA ASP A 21 31.85 -61.48 54.77
C ASP A 21 32.50 -61.76 53.38
N SER A 22 32.67 -60.66 52.62
CA SER A 22 33.98 -60.03 52.27
C SER A 22 34.53 -60.06 50.82
N SER A 23 35.27 -58.99 50.51
CA SER A 23 36.15 -58.70 49.34
C SER A 23 35.56 -58.53 47.92
N ASP A 24 35.60 -57.27 47.47
CA ASP A 24 35.99 -56.74 46.14
C ASP A 24 35.87 -57.60 44.86
N THR A 25 35.10 -57.13 43.88
CA THR A 25 35.64 -56.38 42.71
C THR A 25 34.50 -55.80 41.82
N ASN A 26 34.85 -55.02 40.78
CA ASN A 26 33.97 -54.02 40.18
C ASN A 26 33.08 -54.46 39.00
N ALA A 27 31.91 -53.81 38.96
CA ALA A 27 31.20 -53.29 37.78
C ALA A 27 30.81 -54.23 36.62
N LEU A 28 29.49 -54.48 36.54
CA LEU A 28 28.73 -54.50 35.29
C LEU A 28 27.62 -53.45 35.40
N ALA A 29 27.27 -52.81 34.30
CA ALA A 29 26.10 -51.93 34.19
C ALA A 29 25.45 -52.20 32.82
N ASP A 30 24.21 -52.68 32.85
CA ASP A 30 23.42 -53.07 31.68
C ASP A 30 21.95 -52.63 31.89
N GLU A 31 21.15 -52.65 30.83
CA GLU A 31 20.02 -51.75 30.64
C GLU A 31 18.69 -52.13 31.34
N SER A 32 17.81 -51.11 31.39
CA SER A 32 16.35 -51.21 31.23
C SER A 32 15.48 -51.64 32.42
N VAL A 33 14.56 -50.74 32.80
CA VAL A 33 13.18 -51.04 33.23
C VAL A 33 12.30 -49.89 32.69
N SER A 34 11.02 -50.13 32.43
CA SER A 34 10.07 -49.08 32.00
C SER A 34 8.72 -49.15 32.72
N VAL A 35 8.01 -48.01 32.74
CA VAL A 35 6.57 -47.81 33.00
C VAL A 35 6.06 -47.65 34.47
N ALA A 36 5.53 -46.45 34.75
CA ALA A 36 4.42 -46.07 35.67
C ALA A 36 4.57 -46.24 37.21
N ASP A 37 3.90 -45.45 38.07
CA ASP A 37 3.30 -44.09 38.02
C ASP A 37 2.92 -43.69 39.48
N THR A 38 2.69 -42.40 39.75
CA THR A 38 2.11 -41.81 40.98
C THR A 38 2.60 -42.27 42.37
N ASP A 39 3.24 -41.35 43.10
CA ASP A 39 2.52 -40.66 44.18
C ASP A 39 3.06 -39.22 44.37
N ASN A 40 2.20 -38.29 44.77
CA ASN A 40 2.51 -36.86 44.82
C ASN A 40 2.70 -36.38 46.26
N LYS A 41 3.97 -36.28 46.70
CA LYS A 41 4.33 -35.58 47.95
C LYS A 41 5.46 -34.58 47.76
N THR A 42 5.07 -33.32 47.86
CA THR A 42 5.92 -32.14 48.02
C THR A 42 7.14 -32.34 48.93
N LYS A 43 8.33 -32.08 48.39
CA LYS A 43 9.44 -31.47 49.12
C LYS A 43 9.85 -30.21 48.37
N SER A 44 9.87 -29.06 49.05
CA SER A 44 10.46 -27.83 48.52
C SER A 44 11.91 -27.72 48.98
N LYS A 45 12.84 -27.75 48.02
CA LYS A 45 14.18 -27.17 48.06
C LYS A 45 14.87 -27.52 46.73
N SER A 46 14.89 -26.58 45.81
CA SER A 46 16.09 -26.41 44.97
C SER A 46 17.13 -25.81 45.89
N GLU A 47 18.25 -26.48 46.10
CA GLU A 47 19.36 -25.91 46.87
C GLU A 47 20.20 -25.03 45.94
N ASP A 48 20.77 -23.96 46.48
CA ASP A 48 21.49 -22.95 45.68
C ASP A 48 22.79 -23.56 45.13
N ILE A 49 23.03 -23.39 43.83
CA ILE A 49 24.15 -24.04 43.13
C ILE A 49 25.42 -23.23 43.41
N GLU A 50 26.34 -23.80 44.19
CA GLU A 50 27.64 -23.18 44.47
C GLU A 50 28.44 -22.97 43.18
N ILE A 51 29.09 -21.81 43.01
CA ILE A 51 29.82 -21.45 41.79
C ILE A 51 31.30 -21.82 41.97
N SER A 52 31.61 -23.10 41.74
CA SER A 52 32.91 -23.69 42.04
C SER A 52 33.50 -24.43 40.82
N LYS A 53 34.69 -25.02 40.95
CA LYS A 53 35.33 -25.78 39.86
C LYS A 53 34.62 -27.11 39.57
N GLU A 54 33.73 -27.55 40.47
CA GLU A 54 32.96 -28.78 40.40
C GLU A 54 31.61 -28.59 39.66
N THR A 55 31.07 -27.36 39.63
CA THR A 55 29.80 -27.01 38.98
C THR A 55 29.97 -26.22 37.69
N PHE A 56 31.04 -25.40 37.61
CA PHE A 56 31.44 -24.65 36.43
C PHE A 56 32.96 -24.84 36.23
N PRO A 57 33.42 -25.90 35.54
CA PRO A 57 34.83 -26.28 35.52
C PRO A 57 35.75 -25.26 34.84
N ASP A 58 35.33 -24.73 33.69
CA ASP A 58 36.06 -23.71 32.94
C ASP A 58 36.17 -22.39 33.73
N GLU A 59 37.37 -21.82 33.77
CA GLU A 59 37.64 -20.62 34.58
C GLU A 59 37.03 -19.34 33.98
N VAL A 60 36.99 -19.23 32.65
CA VAL A 60 36.39 -18.10 31.95
C VAL A 60 34.87 -18.13 32.07
N PHE A 61 34.25 -19.30 31.84
CA PHE A 61 32.79 -19.45 31.99
C PHE A 61 32.35 -19.27 33.45
N ARG A 62 33.06 -19.85 34.42
CA ARG A 62 32.78 -19.63 35.85
C ARG A 62 32.89 -18.16 36.23
N THR A 63 33.93 -17.46 35.79
CA THR A 63 34.07 -16.01 36.03
C THR A 63 32.96 -15.21 35.35
N PHE A 64 32.52 -15.59 34.15
CA PHE A 64 31.36 -14.98 33.49
C PHE A 64 30.08 -15.17 34.32
N VAL A 65 29.83 -16.38 34.83
CA VAL A 65 28.68 -16.70 35.68
C VAL A 65 28.70 -15.90 36.99
N THR A 66 29.83 -15.88 37.73
CA THR A 66 29.97 -15.05 38.95
C THR A 66 29.82 -13.55 38.67
N LYS A 67 30.20 -13.08 37.48
CA LYS A 67 30.13 -11.66 37.13
C LYS A 67 28.72 -11.19 36.73
N HIS A 68 27.91 -12.06 36.12
CA HIS A 68 26.66 -11.66 35.48
C HIS A 68 25.39 -12.29 36.09
N PHE A 69 25.49 -13.40 36.83
CA PHE A 69 24.32 -14.12 37.36
C PHE A 69 24.30 -14.29 38.89
N ASP A 70 25.45 -14.20 39.58
CA ASP A 70 25.53 -14.04 41.03
C ASP A 70 25.24 -12.57 41.41
N ASN A 71 23.97 -12.27 41.69
CA ASN A 71 23.50 -10.89 41.84
C ASN A 71 23.69 -10.37 43.27
N ASP A 72 23.57 -11.22 44.28
CA ASP A 72 23.81 -10.84 45.69
C ASP A 72 25.28 -11.03 46.13
N LYS A 73 26.09 -11.72 45.32
CA LYS A 73 27.52 -11.97 45.48
C LYS A 73 27.86 -12.98 46.58
N ASN A 74 26.96 -13.95 46.80
CA ASN A 74 27.15 -15.02 47.79
C ASN A 74 27.97 -16.22 47.28
N GLN A 75 28.41 -16.22 46.00
CA GLN A 75 29.10 -17.32 45.31
C GLN A 75 28.23 -18.57 45.07
N LYS A 76 26.91 -18.40 45.00
CA LYS A 76 25.95 -19.43 44.61
C LYS A 76 24.87 -18.82 43.72
N LEU A 77 24.30 -19.63 42.83
CA LEU A 77 23.13 -19.25 42.04
C LEU A 77 21.88 -19.76 42.73
N SER A 78 21.00 -18.85 43.14
CA SER A 78 19.66 -19.19 43.60
C SER A 78 18.76 -19.63 42.43
N CYS A 79 17.67 -20.32 42.75
CA CYS A 79 16.66 -20.69 41.77
C CYS A 79 16.02 -19.48 41.07
N GLU A 80 15.95 -18.32 41.74
CA GLU A 80 15.44 -17.09 41.14
C GLU A 80 16.42 -16.50 40.12
N GLU A 81 17.73 -16.53 40.39
CA GLU A 81 18.75 -16.07 39.45
C GLU A 81 18.84 -16.97 38.21
N MET A 82 18.94 -18.29 38.39
CA MET A 82 19.03 -19.24 37.28
C MET A 82 17.79 -19.20 36.37
N THR A 83 16.60 -18.94 36.92
CA THR A 83 15.36 -18.91 36.13
C THR A 83 15.07 -17.55 35.46
N GLN A 84 15.84 -16.51 35.75
CA GLN A 84 15.74 -15.21 35.06
C GLN A 84 16.61 -15.10 33.79
N VAL A 85 17.55 -16.02 33.58
CA VAL A 85 18.46 -16.00 32.42
C VAL A 85 17.74 -16.52 31.16
N GLU A 86 17.25 -15.61 30.32
CA GLU A 86 16.71 -15.93 28.98
C GLU A 86 17.75 -15.80 27.85
N ASN A 87 18.93 -15.21 28.09
CA ASN A 87 20.00 -15.04 27.10
C ASN A 87 21.37 -15.28 27.73
N ILE A 88 22.20 -16.09 27.10
CA ILE A 88 23.64 -16.18 27.38
C ILE A 88 24.40 -15.92 26.08
N ASP A 89 25.31 -14.97 26.13
CA ASP A 89 26.28 -14.67 25.08
C ASP A 89 27.67 -14.75 25.71
N VAL A 90 28.44 -15.74 25.27
CA VAL A 90 29.81 -16.05 25.70
C VAL A 90 30.71 -16.25 24.49
N SER A 91 30.40 -15.54 23.40
CA SER A 91 31.03 -15.67 22.10
C SER A 91 32.47 -15.15 22.11
N ASN A 92 33.38 -15.83 21.41
CA ASN A 92 34.81 -15.47 21.30
C ASN A 92 35.52 -15.33 22.67
N MET A 93 35.15 -16.14 23.67
CA MET A 93 35.72 -16.08 25.03
C MET A 93 36.80 -17.15 25.31
N GLY A 94 37.07 -18.07 24.37
CA GLY A 94 38.07 -19.13 24.52
C GLY A 94 37.67 -20.27 25.48
N ILE A 95 36.38 -20.38 25.84
CA ILE A 95 35.84 -21.36 26.78
C ILE A 95 36.00 -22.79 26.23
N GLN A 96 36.48 -23.72 27.06
CA GLN A 96 36.69 -25.13 26.70
C GLN A 96 35.55 -26.05 27.17
N ASP A 97 34.86 -25.68 28.25
CA ASP A 97 33.77 -26.47 28.84
C ASP A 97 32.62 -25.56 29.32
N LEU A 98 31.41 -25.80 28.80
CA LEU A 98 30.17 -25.13 29.25
C LEU A 98 29.39 -25.94 30.30
N THR A 99 29.96 -26.98 30.90
CA THR A 99 29.34 -27.69 32.04
C THR A 99 28.94 -26.69 33.13
N GLY A 100 27.68 -26.78 33.55
CA GLY A 100 26.96 -25.78 34.35
C GLY A 100 25.93 -24.98 33.54
N ILE A 101 25.99 -24.99 32.19
CA ILE A 101 24.98 -24.38 31.32
C ILE A 101 23.59 -25.02 31.54
N GLU A 102 23.56 -26.31 31.88
CA GLU A 102 22.32 -27.08 32.07
C GLU A 102 21.44 -26.58 33.22
N TYR A 103 21.97 -25.77 34.14
CA TYR A 103 21.22 -25.14 35.22
C TYR A 103 20.30 -24.01 34.72
N PHE A 104 20.65 -23.34 33.61
CA PHE A 104 19.93 -22.19 33.05
C PHE A 104 18.78 -22.60 32.11
N THR A 105 17.89 -23.48 32.58
CA THR A 105 16.82 -24.13 31.78
C THR A 105 15.80 -23.21 31.07
N ASN A 106 15.83 -21.90 31.36
CA ASN A 106 14.99 -20.88 30.73
C ASN A 106 15.67 -20.12 29.57
N ILE A 107 16.91 -20.47 29.19
CA ILE A 107 17.59 -19.91 28.02
C ILE A 107 16.71 -19.97 26.78
N VAL A 108 16.63 -18.84 26.06
CA VAL A 108 15.89 -18.63 24.81
C VAL A 108 16.85 -18.38 23.66
N TYR A 109 18.02 -17.78 23.96
CA TYR A 109 19.11 -17.50 23.04
C TYR A 109 20.43 -17.93 23.70
N LEU A 110 21.23 -18.74 23.02
CA LEU A 110 22.59 -19.10 23.42
C LEU A 110 23.54 -18.78 22.27
N TYR A 111 24.48 -17.86 22.50
CA TYR A 111 25.59 -17.57 21.59
C TYR A 111 26.89 -18.02 22.30
N CYS A 112 27.56 -19.01 21.71
CA CYS A 112 28.78 -19.61 22.24
C CYS A 112 29.78 -19.93 21.12
N ASN A 113 29.67 -19.25 19.99
CA ASN A 113 30.56 -19.38 18.85
C ASN A 113 31.97 -18.81 19.12
N GLY A 114 32.97 -19.28 18.35
CA GLY A 114 34.36 -18.84 18.50
C GLY A 114 35.00 -19.29 19.82
N ASN A 115 34.65 -20.48 20.29
CA ASN A 115 35.15 -21.05 21.55
C ASN A 115 35.92 -22.35 21.31
N LYS A 116 36.38 -22.99 22.39
CA LYS A 116 37.18 -24.21 22.35
C LYS A 116 36.39 -25.45 22.82
N LEU A 117 35.06 -25.44 22.66
CA LEU A 117 34.14 -26.47 23.19
C LEU A 117 34.29 -27.79 22.44
N LYS A 118 34.53 -28.89 23.17
CA LYS A 118 34.60 -30.25 22.59
C LYS A 118 33.27 -31.04 22.65
N SER A 119 32.33 -30.55 23.45
CA SER A 119 30.96 -31.08 23.57
C SER A 119 30.03 -30.02 24.14
N LEU A 120 28.76 -30.03 23.72
CA LEU A 120 27.74 -29.08 24.18
C LEU A 120 26.48 -29.86 24.59
N LYS A 121 26.15 -29.83 25.89
CA LYS A 121 24.97 -30.52 26.45
C LYS A 121 23.79 -29.56 26.45
N LEU A 122 22.72 -29.92 25.73
CA LEU A 122 21.53 -29.08 25.56
C LEU A 122 20.25 -29.69 26.13
N ASP A 123 20.35 -30.88 26.76
CA ASP A 123 19.21 -31.72 27.12
C ASP A 123 18.16 -31.04 28.02
N THR A 124 18.58 -30.11 28.87
CA THR A 124 17.68 -29.36 29.76
C THR A 124 17.17 -28.06 29.15
N LEU A 125 17.79 -27.57 28.07
CA LEU A 125 17.54 -26.25 27.46
C LEU A 125 16.36 -26.28 26.47
N SER A 126 15.29 -26.98 26.83
CA SER A 126 14.07 -27.15 26.01
C SER A 126 13.31 -25.84 25.70
N SER A 127 13.68 -24.73 26.36
CA SER A 127 13.18 -23.37 26.11
C SER A 127 13.88 -22.65 24.95
N MET A 128 15.04 -23.16 24.50
CA MET A 128 15.95 -22.47 23.57
C MET A 128 15.36 -22.35 22.17
N THR A 129 15.46 -21.15 21.58
CA THR A 129 14.88 -20.79 20.28
C THR A 129 15.93 -20.39 19.25
N VAL A 130 17.08 -19.86 19.70
CA VAL A 130 18.26 -19.58 18.90
C VAL A 130 19.46 -20.23 19.58
N LEU A 131 20.28 -20.93 18.79
CA LEU A 131 21.60 -21.40 19.18
C LEU A 131 22.58 -20.94 18.11
N ASP A 132 23.66 -20.26 18.52
CA ASP A 132 24.90 -20.22 17.75
C ASP A 132 25.99 -20.94 18.55
N CYS A 133 26.52 -22.01 17.97
CA CYS A 133 27.64 -22.82 18.47
C CYS A 133 28.68 -23.09 17.37
N SER A 134 28.73 -22.20 16.37
CA SER A 134 29.69 -22.24 15.26
C SER A 134 31.14 -22.09 15.76
N TYR A 135 32.12 -22.46 14.96
CA TYR A 135 33.54 -22.18 15.23
C TYR A 135 33.97 -22.73 16.61
N ASN A 136 33.90 -24.05 16.74
CA ASN A 136 34.16 -24.82 17.96
C ASN A 136 34.78 -26.20 17.60
N TYR A 137 35.04 -27.06 18.59
CA TYR A 137 35.58 -28.42 18.39
C TYR A 137 34.55 -29.51 18.73
N LEU A 138 33.26 -29.24 18.52
CA LEU A 138 32.22 -30.21 18.81
C LEU A 138 32.41 -31.44 17.91
N THR A 139 32.28 -32.63 18.47
CA THR A 139 32.23 -33.90 17.71
C THR A 139 30.81 -34.33 17.35
N SER A 140 29.82 -33.67 17.94
CA SER A 140 28.39 -33.97 17.85
C SER A 140 27.54 -32.88 18.50
N LEU A 141 26.26 -32.80 18.12
CA LEU A 141 25.29 -31.85 18.68
C LEU A 141 23.91 -32.53 18.80
N ASP A 142 23.51 -32.95 20.00
CA ASP A 142 22.17 -33.51 20.22
C ASP A 142 21.13 -32.38 20.40
N LEU A 143 20.31 -32.19 19.37
CA LEU A 143 19.20 -31.22 19.35
C LEU A 143 17.84 -31.86 19.67
N SER A 144 17.77 -33.15 19.99
CA SER A 144 16.53 -33.91 20.16
C SER A 144 15.65 -33.42 21.33
N LYS A 145 16.20 -32.62 22.25
CA LYS A 145 15.47 -31.97 23.35
C LYS A 145 15.14 -30.50 23.08
N CYS A 146 15.79 -29.88 22.09
CA CYS A 146 15.66 -28.46 21.73
C CYS A 146 14.40 -28.18 20.88
N ALA A 147 13.25 -28.74 21.26
CA ALA A 147 12.01 -28.70 20.47
C ALA A 147 11.37 -27.31 20.29
N ALA A 148 11.98 -26.25 20.84
CA ALA A 148 11.62 -24.85 20.64
C ALA A 148 12.52 -24.11 19.62
N LEU A 149 13.62 -24.73 19.17
CA LEU A 149 14.63 -24.15 18.29
C LEU A 149 14.02 -23.74 16.94
N VAL A 150 14.38 -22.54 16.46
CA VAL A 150 13.93 -21.97 15.18
C VAL A 150 15.03 -21.29 14.38
N SER A 151 16.19 -21.00 15.01
CA SER A 151 17.42 -20.59 14.35
C SER A 151 18.57 -21.41 14.93
N LEU A 152 19.48 -21.86 14.07
CA LEU A 152 20.64 -22.65 14.43
C LEU A 152 21.81 -22.23 13.55
N GLU A 153 22.89 -21.83 14.20
CA GLU A 153 24.21 -21.61 13.60
C GLU A 153 25.18 -22.55 14.33
N CYS A 154 25.93 -23.33 13.55
CA CYS A 154 26.79 -24.42 14.05
C CYS A 154 27.85 -24.86 13.03
N GLN A 155 28.12 -24.00 12.04
CA GLN A 155 29.14 -24.17 11.02
C GLN A 155 30.56 -24.22 11.61
N ASN A 156 31.49 -24.84 10.87
CA ASN A 156 32.90 -24.96 11.21
C ASN A 156 33.14 -25.54 12.61
N ASN A 157 32.64 -26.76 12.85
CA ASN A 157 33.03 -27.58 13.98
C ASN A 157 34.13 -28.58 13.55
N ALA A 158 35.19 -28.73 14.35
CA ALA A 158 36.39 -29.46 13.96
C ALA A 158 36.79 -30.58 14.95
N PHE A 159 37.13 -31.77 14.43
CA PHE A 159 37.66 -32.88 15.23
C PHE A 159 38.70 -33.72 14.47
N THR A 160 39.71 -34.20 15.21
CA THR A 160 40.75 -35.10 14.67
C THR A 160 40.24 -36.54 14.66
N ILE A 161 40.55 -37.30 13.59
CA ILE A 161 40.38 -38.75 13.57
C ILE A 161 41.73 -39.47 13.50
N SER A 162 41.79 -40.67 14.09
CA SER A 162 42.92 -41.59 13.93
C SER A 162 42.43 -42.77 13.10
N LEU A 163 43.00 -42.93 11.89
CA LEU A 163 42.72 -44.06 11.02
C LEU A 163 43.34 -45.36 11.58
N ASP A 164 42.74 -46.49 11.23
CA ASP A 164 43.30 -47.81 11.48
C ASP A 164 44.39 -48.20 10.47
N ASP A 165 44.94 -49.41 10.60
CA ASP A 165 45.94 -49.98 9.68
C ASP A 165 45.41 -50.17 8.22
N ASN A 166 44.12 -49.94 7.97
CA ASN A 166 43.45 -50.03 6.67
C ASN A 166 43.01 -48.65 6.16
N ASN A 167 43.63 -47.56 6.62
CA ASN A 167 43.27 -46.17 6.31
C ASN A 167 41.79 -45.84 6.55
N SER A 168 41.16 -46.49 7.54
CA SER A 168 39.73 -46.46 7.75
C SER A 168 39.33 -45.96 9.15
N TYR A 169 38.12 -45.42 9.26
CA TYR A 169 37.54 -44.92 10.51
C TYR A 169 36.05 -45.28 10.62
N ASP A 170 35.65 -45.85 11.75
CA ASP A 170 34.26 -46.21 12.03
C ASP A 170 33.48 -44.97 12.49
N LEU A 171 32.67 -44.40 11.60
CA LEU A 171 31.87 -43.21 11.86
C LEU A 171 30.75 -43.47 12.88
N SER A 172 30.40 -44.72 13.18
CA SER A 172 29.43 -45.04 14.24
C SER A 172 29.94 -44.74 15.65
N THR A 173 31.26 -44.52 15.81
CA THR A 173 31.85 -44.03 17.06
C THR A 173 31.51 -42.57 17.37
N LEU A 174 31.07 -41.80 16.36
CA LEU A 174 30.63 -40.40 16.49
C LEU A 174 29.18 -40.36 17.02
N LYS A 175 29.02 -40.12 18.32
CA LYS A 175 27.70 -40.12 18.99
C LYS A 175 26.72 -39.12 18.37
N GLY A 176 25.70 -39.62 17.67
CA GLY A 176 24.65 -38.77 17.08
C GLY A 176 24.90 -38.37 15.62
N PHE A 177 25.97 -38.86 15.01
CA PHE A 177 26.18 -38.81 13.56
C PHE A 177 25.17 -39.71 12.83
N ASP A 178 24.51 -39.19 11.79
CA ASP A 178 23.63 -39.97 10.89
C ASP A 178 24.18 -39.92 9.47
N ILE A 179 24.77 -41.03 9.03
CA ILE A 179 25.44 -41.12 7.72
C ILE A 179 24.50 -40.88 6.53
N LYS A 180 23.18 -41.11 6.70
CA LYS A 180 22.16 -40.86 5.67
C LYS A 180 21.90 -39.37 5.45
N LYS A 181 22.39 -38.54 6.37
CA LYS A 181 22.33 -37.07 6.34
C LYS A 181 23.70 -36.47 6.07
N SER A 182 24.66 -37.24 5.55
CA SER A 182 25.97 -36.72 5.16
C SER A 182 26.06 -36.57 3.64
N SER A 183 26.61 -35.44 3.18
CA SER A 183 26.78 -35.10 1.75
C SER A 183 28.10 -34.38 1.50
N ASN A 184 28.52 -34.33 0.24
CA ASN A 184 29.70 -33.60 -0.24
C ASN A 184 31.00 -33.95 0.50
N TRP A 185 31.22 -35.24 0.74
CA TRP A 185 32.55 -35.78 1.07
C TRP A 185 33.51 -35.55 -0.13
N SER A 186 34.80 -35.37 0.15
CA SER A 186 35.80 -35.17 -0.91
C SER A 186 36.01 -36.42 -1.78
N GLU A 187 36.48 -36.25 -3.01
CA GLU A 187 36.56 -37.32 -4.02
C GLU A 187 37.43 -38.52 -3.58
N SER A 188 38.40 -38.30 -2.69
CA SER A 188 39.28 -39.33 -2.11
C SER A 188 38.65 -40.16 -0.97
N VAL A 189 37.37 -39.93 -0.63
CA VAL A 189 36.67 -40.58 0.49
C VAL A 189 35.68 -41.63 -0.02
N VAL A 190 35.94 -42.89 0.31
CA VAL A 190 34.98 -43.99 0.11
C VAL A 190 34.26 -44.25 1.42
N ILE A 191 32.94 -44.03 1.44
CA ILE A 191 32.07 -44.41 2.57
C ILE A 191 31.28 -45.67 2.23
N LYS A 192 31.32 -46.65 3.14
CA LYS A 192 30.59 -47.90 2.99
C LYS A 192 30.19 -48.48 4.34
N ASP A 193 28.92 -48.86 4.47
CA ASP A 193 28.35 -49.60 5.62
C ASP A 193 28.60 -48.95 7.01
N GLY A 194 28.90 -47.64 7.06
CA GLY A 194 29.23 -46.90 8.29
C GLY A 194 30.71 -46.57 8.48
N VAL A 195 31.59 -47.15 7.66
CA VAL A 195 33.04 -46.92 7.68
C VAL A 195 33.44 -45.91 6.61
N LEU A 196 34.28 -44.95 6.98
CA LEU A 196 35.06 -44.11 6.08
C LEU A 196 36.37 -44.82 5.76
N THR A 197 36.77 -44.86 4.49
CA THR A 197 38.06 -45.37 4.02
C THR A 197 38.66 -44.36 3.04
N LEU A 198 39.96 -44.09 3.17
CA LEU A 198 40.71 -43.21 2.27
C LEU A 198 41.56 -44.03 1.30
N GLU A 199 41.70 -43.56 0.06
CA GLU A 199 42.46 -44.29 -0.97
C GLU A 199 43.99 -44.26 -0.75
N ASP A 200 44.50 -43.26 0.00
CA ASP A 200 45.92 -43.10 0.36
C ASP A 200 46.16 -43.06 1.89
N ASP A 201 47.42 -43.19 2.30
CA ASP A 201 47.86 -43.27 3.71
C ASP A 201 47.91 -41.89 4.40
N TYR A 202 46.74 -41.32 4.68
CA TYR A 202 46.57 -40.05 5.40
C TYR A 202 46.43 -40.22 6.92
N LYS A 203 47.40 -40.88 7.58
CA LYS A 203 47.43 -40.96 9.05
C LYS A 203 47.37 -39.55 9.67
N ASN A 204 46.42 -39.35 10.59
CA ASN A 204 46.11 -38.10 11.31
C ASN A 204 45.31 -37.02 10.53
N SER A 205 44.40 -37.40 9.63
CA SER A 205 43.42 -36.46 9.05
C SER A 205 42.56 -35.73 10.12
N ILE A 206 42.33 -34.45 9.88
CA ILE A 206 41.36 -33.62 10.61
C ILE A 206 40.07 -33.57 9.79
N ILE A 207 38.92 -33.70 10.44
CA ILE A 207 37.62 -33.51 9.82
C ILE A 207 36.99 -32.24 10.40
N THR A 208 36.76 -31.25 9.55
CA THR A 208 35.85 -30.14 9.83
C THR A 208 34.48 -30.47 9.23
N TYR A 209 33.42 -29.95 9.84
CA TYR A 209 32.07 -30.18 9.34
C TYR A 209 31.12 -29.03 9.64
N ASP A 210 30.11 -28.94 8.78
CA ASP A 210 29.07 -27.93 8.76
C ASP A 210 27.70 -28.60 8.75
N TYR A 211 26.70 -28.01 9.38
CA TYR A 211 25.30 -28.41 9.18
C TYR A 211 24.67 -27.46 8.15
N LEU A 212 24.40 -27.94 6.94
CA LEU A 212 23.57 -27.20 6.00
C LEU A 212 22.10 -27.35 6.42
N VAL A 213 21.59 -26.30 7.07
CA VAL A 213 20.21 -26.20 7.56
C VAL A 213 19.42 -25.30 6.61
N SER A 214 18.68 -25.87 5.68
CA SER A 214 17.72 -25.11 4.87
C SER A 214 16.63 -24.52 5.78
N ALA A 215 16.54 -23.19 5.87
CA ALA A 215 15.54 -22.51 6.68
C ALA A 215 14.21 -22.37 5.91
N PRO A 216 13.03 -22.69 6.49
CA PRO A 216 12.84 -23.21 7.85
C PRO A 216 13.16 -24.71 7.97
N LEU A 217 13.59 -25.12 9.17
CA LEU A 217 13.81 -26.53 9.57
C LEU A 217 12.63 -27.45 9.17
N ILE A 218 12.78 -28.07 8.01
CA ILE A 218 11.99 -29.16 7.43
C ILE A 218 12.99 -30.33 7.22
N GLU A 219 12.49 -31.54 7.00
CA GLU A 219 13.14 -32.84 7.26
C GLU A 219 14.53 -33.09 6.61
N ASP A 220 14.95 -32.25 5.66
CA ASP A 220 16.18 -32.28 4.87
C ASP A 220 17.35 -31.48 5.49
N THR A 221 17.87 -31.93 6.63
CA THR A 221 19.14 -31.40 7.21
C THR A 221 20.32 -32.26 6.77
N TYR A 222 21.35 -31.66 6.15
CA TYR A 222 22.52 -32.37 5.64
C TYR A 222 23.84 -31.84 6.25
N LEU A 223 24.59 -32.71 6.92
CA LEU A 223 25.95 -32.45 7.35
C LEU A 223 26.90 -32.52 6.15
N HIS A 224 27.70 -31.48 5.98
CA HIS A 224 28.76 -31.37 4.98
C HIS A 224 30.10 -31.59 5.69
N PHE A 225 30.99 -32.38 5.07
CA PHE A 225 32.26 -32.79 5.68
C PHE A 225 33.45 -32.36 4.84
N THR A 226 34.28 -31.47 5.38
CA THR A 226 35.54 -31.05 4.77
C THR A 226 36.68 -31.76 5.50
N MET A 227 37.34 -32.68 4.81
CA MET A 227 38.55 -33.31 5.33
C MET A 227 39.77 -32.45 5.02
N VAL A 228 40.60 -32.23 6.04
CA VAL A 228 41.90 -31.54 5.94
C VAL A 228 42.99 -32.52 6.38
N ILE A 229 44.01 -32.68 5.55
CA ILE A 229 45.12 -33.60 5.83
C ILE A 229 46.17 -32.83 6.63
N ALA A 230 46.43 -33.24 7.88
CA ALA A 230 47.46 -32.60 8.70
C ALA A 230 48.85 -32.85 8.09
N ASP A 231 49.60 -31.79 7.79
CA ASP A 231 50.96 -31.93 7.27
C ASP A 231 51.91 -32.46 8.36
N GLN A 232 52.42 -33.67 8.14
CA GLN A 232 53.34 -34.36 9.03
C GLN A 232 54.80 -33.85 8.89
N ASN A 233 55.07 -32.91 7.97
CA ASN A 233 56.40 -32.35 7.70
C ASN A 233 56.64 -30.99 8.37
N LEU A 234 55.67 -30.47 9.12
CA LEU A 234 55.80 -29.16 9.79
C LEU A 234 56.86 -29.20 10.90
N SER A 235 57.81 -28.27 10.84
CA SER A 235 58.66 -27.91 11.98
C SER A 235 57.96 -26.88 12.87
N ASP A 236 58.37 -26.81 14.14
CA ASP A 236 57.97 -25.74 15.05
C ASP A 236 58.54 -24.38 14.60
N ILE A 237 57.85 -23.27 14.92
CA ILE A 237 58.18 -21.91 14.42
C ILE A 237 58.09 -20.88 15.56
N GLU A 238 59.19 -20.18 15.84
CA GLU A 238 59.21 -19.02 16.75
C GLU A 238 58.43 -17.84 16.13
N MET A 239 57.53 -17.22 16.90
CA MET A 239 56.75 -16.04 16.50
C MET A 239 57.53 -14.74 16.78
N ASN A 240 58.15 -14.19 15.75
CA ASN A 240 59.01 -13.01 15.84
C ASN A 240 58.80 -12.08 14.62
N GLU A 241 59.48 -10.93 14.58
CA GLU A 241 59.37 -9.94 13.47
C GLU A 241 59.82 -10.46 12.09
N THR A 242 60.45 -11.64 12.00
CA THR A 242 60.85 -12.29 10.75
C THR A 242 59.80 -13.29 10.26
N THR A 243 59.11 -13.97 11.16
CA THR A 243 58.08 -14.98 10.84
C THR A 243 56.68 -14.39 10.76
N PHE A 244 56.35 -13.46 11.66
CA PHE A 244 55.12 -12.67 11.67
C PHE A 244 55.50 -11.18 11.78
N PRO A 245 55.84 -10.50 10.67
CA PRO A 245 56.33 -9.13 10.71
C PRO A 245 55.31 -8.13 11.26
N ASP A 246 54.03 -8.34 10.94
CA ASP A 246 52.92 -7.51 11.43
C ASP A 246 52.71 -7.71 12.93
N GLU A 247 52.75 -6.61 13.70
CA GLU A 247 52.65 -6.65 15.16
C GLU A 247 51.25 -7.06 15.64
N ALA A 248 50.19 -6.54 15.01
CA ALA A 248 48.81 -6.85 15.39
C ALA A 248 48.46 -8.31 15.04
N PHE A 249 48.96 -8.82 13.91
CA PHE A 249 48.78 -10.22 13.54
C PHE A 249 49.55 -11.14 14.49
N ARG A 250 50.82 -10.84 14.77
CA ARG A 250 51.66 -11.60 15.71
C ARG A 250 51.06 -11.65 17.12
N GLU A 251 50.61 -10.52 17.65
CA GLU A 251 49.90 -10.47 18.95
C GLU A 251 48.62 -11.31 18.94
N TYR A 252 47.82 -11.26 17.87
CA TYR A 252 46.61 -12.08 17.75
C TYR A 252 46.90 -13.59 17.74
N ILE A 253 47.93 -14.04 17.01
CA ILE A 253 48.32 -15.47 17.00
C ILE A 253 48.84 -15.91 18.39
N ILE A 254 49.69 -15.09 19.03
CA ILE A 254 50.18 -15.32 20.40
C ILE A 254 49.02 -15.33 21.42
N GLU A 255 47.98 -14.52 21.24
CA GLU A 255 46.80 -14.52 22.12
C GLU A 255 45.95 -15.79 21.96
N ASN A 256 45.70 -16.23 20.73
CA ASN A 256 44.61 -17.18 20.44
C ASN A 256 45.07 -18.63 20.19
N PHE A 257 46.23 -18.86 19.57
CA PHE A 257 46.66 -20.18 19.10
C PHE A 257 47.87 -20.76 19.82
N ASP A 258 48.85 -19.92 20.19
CA ASP A 258 49.88 -20.30 21.16
C ASP A 258 49.19 -20.72 22.47
N THR A 259 49.29 -22.00 22.82
CA THR A 259 48.53 -22.60 23.91
C THR A 259 49.35 -22.66 25.21
N ASN A 260 50.69 -22.61 25.13
CA ASN A 260 51.59 -22.70 26.28
C ASN A 260 52.18 -21.33 26.71
N LYS A 261 52.09 -20.32 25.84
CA LYS A 261 52.63 -18.94 25.92
C LYS A 261 54.16 -18.85 25.91
N ASP A 262 54.85 -19.76 25.21
CA ASP A 262 56.30 -19.73 25.01
C ASP A 262 56.74 -19.01 23.72
N SER A 263 55.79 -18.54 22.89
CA SER A 263 56.01 -17.88 21.60
C SER A 263 56.59 -18.79 20.49
N ILE A 264 56.43 -20.11 20.60
CA ILE A 264 56.74 -21.09 19.55
C ILE A 264 55.46 -21.81 19.13
N LEU A 265 55.09 -21.70 17.87
CA LEU A 265 54.01 -22.48 17.27
C LEU A 265 54.50 -23.90 16.99
N THR A 266 54.01 -24.87 17.74
CA THR A 266 54.34 -26.28 17.51
C THR A 266 53.68 -26.84 16.24
N SER A 267 54.25 -27.90 15.69
CA SER A 267 53.65 -28.69 14.61
C SER A 267 52.21 -29.17 14.88
N GLU A 268 51.82 -29.39 16.15
CA GLU A 268 50.44 -29.73 16.54
C GLU A 268 49.52 -28.50 16.48
N GLU A 269 49.92 -27.37 17.09
CA GLU A 269 49.15 -26.13 17.07
C GLU A 269 48.95 -25.63 15.63
N ARG A 270 50.01 -25.59 14.83
CA ARG A 270 49.96 -25.19 13.40
C ARG A 270 48.99 -26.04 12.58
N ASN A 271 48.92 -27.34 12.85
CA ASN A 271 47.97 -28.23 12.19
C ASN A 271 46.52 -28.05 12.69
N SER A 272 46.33 -27.64 13.95
CA SER A 272 44.99 -27.41 14.52
C SER A 272 44.28 -26.14 14.01
N ILE A 273 45.02 -25.20 13.40
CA ILE A 273 44.48 -23.92 12.94
C ILE A 273 43.74 -24.12 11.60
N THR A 274 42.46 -24.48 11.69
CA THR A 274 41.52 -24.56 10.56
C THR A 274 40.63 -23.32 10.42
N TYR A 275 40.62 -22.43 11.41
CA TYR A 275 39.77 -21.24 11.49
C TYR A 275 40.58 -20.05 12.01
N LEU A 276 40.48 -18.90 11.35
CA LEU A 276 41.13 -17.65 11.75
C LEU A 276 40.11 -16.50 11.63
N TYR A 277 39.87 -15.80 12.74
CA TYR A 277 38.88 -14.73 12.84
C TYR A 277 39.48 -13.54 13.59
N ALA A 278 40.00 -12.59 12.82
CA ALA A 278 40.71 -11.42 13.31
C ALA A 278 40.18 -10.09 12.73
N PRO A 279 38.85 -9.84 12.72
CA PRO A 279 38.33 -8.55 12.31
C PRO A 279 38.68 -7.42 13.29
N GLU A 280 38.71 -6.18 12.78
CA GLU A 280 39.01 -4.95 13.54
C GLU A 280 40.37 -4.94 14.28
N LYS A 281 41.33 -5.81 13.91
CA LYS A 281 42.64 -5.93 14.57
C LYS A 281 43.70 -4.93 14.08
N LYS A 282 43.49 -4.25 12.94
CA LYS A 282 44.45 -3.38 12.23
C LYS A 282 45.67 -4.12 11.67
N ILE A 283 45.45 -5.35 11.25
CA ILE A 283 46.45 -6.13 10.51
C ILE A 283 46.66 -5.45 9.15
N ALA A 284 47.91 -5.14 8.80
CA ALA A 284 48.28 -4.53 7.53
C ALA A 284 49.01 -5.50 6.58
N SER A 285 49.60 -6.57 7.12
CA SER A 285 50.23 -7.65 6.35
C SER A 285 49.88 -9.03 6.90
N LEU A 286 49.64 -9.98 5.98
CA LEU A 286 49.38 -11.38 6.30
C LEU A 286 50.63 -12.27 6.29
N SER A 287 51.83 -11.70 6.11
CA SER A 287 53.09 -12.48 6.17
C SER A 287 53.19 -13.26 7.49
N GLY A 288 53.32 -14.58 7.40
CA GLY A 288 53.22 -15.54 8.49
C GLY A 288 51.97 -16.43 8.41
N ILE A 289 50.95 -16.06 7.63
CA ILE A 289 49.74 -16.88 7.43
C ILE A 289 50.06 -18.21 6.73
N GLU A 290 51.11 -18.24 5.89
CA GLU A 290 51.65 -19.44 5.21
C GLU A 290 52.05 -20.57 6.17
N TYR A 291 52.17 -20.29 7.46
CA TYR A 291 52.44 -21.29 8.48
C TYR A 291 51.21 -22.08 8.94
N PHE A 292 50.00 -21.75 8.45
CA PHE A 292 48.72 -22.40 8.78
C PHE A 292 48.13 -23.14 7.56
N PRO A 293 48.72 -24.28 7.10
CA PRO A 293 48.32 -24.94 5.85
C PRO A 293 46.88 -25.47 5.86
N ASN A 294 46.28 -25.62 7.04
CA ASN A 294 45.00 -26.31 7.24
C ASN A 294 43.78 -25.37 7.29
N LEU A 295 43.95 -24.08 6.97
CA LEU A 295 42.87 -23.09 7.01
C LEU A 295 41.69 -23.46 6.08
N VAL A 296 40.50 -23.55 6.68
CA VAL A 296 39.20 -23.79 6.01
C VAL A 296 38.37 -22.51 5.97
N TYR A 297 38.52 -21.64 6.98
CA TYR A 297 37.79 -20.37 7.07
C TYR A 297 38.73 -19.25 7.50
N LEU A 298 38.61 -18.09 6.84
CA LEU A 298 39.39 -16.89 7.09
C LEU A 298 38.50 -15.65 7.14
N ASN A 299 38.43 -14.97 8.29
CA ASN A 299 37.84 -13.63 8.41
C ASN A 299 38.87 -12.62 8.94
N LEU A 300 39.03 -11.55 8.16
CA LEU A 300 39.94 -10.45 8.38
C LEU A 300 39.24 -9.10 8.06
N ASP A 301 37.93 -9.00 8.25
CA ASP A 301 37.16 -7.80 7.91
C ASP A 301 37.62 -6.56 8.71
N HIS A 302 37.49 -5.36 8.14
CA HIS A 302 37.80 -4.10 8.83
C HIS A 302 39.27 -4.03 9.32
N ASN A 303 40.21 -4.45 8.49
CA ASN A 303 41.67 -4.35 8.71
C ASN A 303 42.33 -3.42 7.67
N ASP A 304 43.65 -3.29 7.72
CA ASP A 304 44.44 -2.38 6.86
C ASP A 304 45.20 -3.13 5.75
N ILE A 305 44.73 -4.32 5.36
CA ILE A 305 45.44 -5.22 4.44
C ILE A 305 45.43 -4.65 3.02
N THR A 306 46.60 -4.54 2.39
CA THR A 306 46.77 -3.94 1.05
C THR A 306 46.98 -4.93 -0.08
N VAL A 307 47.45 -6.14 0.23
CA VAL A 307 47.59 -7.30 -0.68
C VAL A 307 47.32 -8.57 0.12
N ALA A 308 46.53 -9.49 -0.43
CA ALA A 308 46.33 -10.81 0.15
C ALA A 308 46.62 -11.90 -0.88
N ASN A 309 47.57 -12.79 -0.56
CA ASN A 309 47.77 -14.04 -1.30
C ASN A 309 47.45 -15.20 -0.36
N VAL A 310 46.51 -16.03 -0.79
CA VAL A 310 45.96 -17.16 -0.04
C VAL A 310 45.87 -18.44 -0.87
N ASN A 311 46.41 -18.44 -2.11
CA ASN A 311 46.39 -19.57 -3.04
C ASN A 311 46.94 -20.89 -2.44
N THR A 312 47.86 -20.79 -1.49
CA THR A 312 48.46 -21.95 -0.79
C THR A 312 47.46 -22.74 0.07
N PHE A 313 46.32 -22.16 0.47
CA PHE A 313 45.37 -22.78 1.39
C PHE A 313 44.21 -23.42 0.64
N ILE A 314 44.51 -24.46 -0.16
CA ILE A 314 43.52 -25.20 -0.97
C ILE A 314 42.36 -25.81 -0.17
N SER A 315 42.41 -25.77 1.16
CA SER A 315 41.34 -26.18 2.10
C SER A 315 40.28 -25.09 2.34
N LEU A 316 40.51 -23.84 1.94
CA LEU A 316 39.60 -22.72 2.19
C LEU A 316 38.23 -22.89 1.52
N ARG A 317 37.18 -22.70 2.32
CA ARG A 317 35.74 -22.72 1.97
C ARG A 317 35.13 -21.32 1.97
N SER A 318 35.40 -20.51 2.99
CA SER A 318 34.87 -19.14 3.08
C SER A 318 35.97 -18.13 3.42
N ILE A 319 35.97 -17.01 2.70
CA ILE A 319 36.91 -15.90 2.89
C ILE A 319 36.14 -14.59 3.07
N TYR A 320 36.46 -13.86 4.14
CA TYR A 320 35.91 -12.55 4.48
C TYR A 320 37.06 -11.54 4.64
N LEU A 321 37.08 -10.57 3.74
CA LEU A 321 38.09 -9.51 3.58
C LEU A 321 37.40 -8.14 3.34
N ASP A 322 36.17 -7.97 3.81
CA ASP A 322 35.40 -6.74 3.64
C ASP A 322 36.07 -5.55 4.34
N ASN A 323 35.91 -4.34 3.79
CA ASN A 323 36.40 -3.09 4.38
C ASN A 323 37.91 -3.10 4.69
N ASN A 324 38.72 -3.53 3.72
CA ASN A 324 40.17 -3.51 3.78
C ASN A 324 40.74 -2.48 2.76
N GLN A 325 42.04 -2.55 2.46
CA GLN A 325 42.72 -1.67 1.49
C GLN A 325 43.24 -2.47 0.27
N LEU A 326 42.64 -3.62 -0.05
CA LEU A 326 43.19 -4.59 -1.01
C LEU A 326 43.28 -4.02 -2.42
N THR A 327 44.49 -4.01 -2.96
CA THR A 327 44.80 -3.68 -4.36
C THR A 327 45.01 -4.91 -5.23
N ASP A 328 45.34 -6.05 -4.61
CA ASP A 328 45.49 -7.37 -5.24
C ASP A 328 45.00 -8.48 -4.28
N LEU A 329 44.36 -9.51 -4.83
CA LEU A 329 43.78 -10.64 -4.12
C LEU A 329 43.99 -11.93 -4.92
N GLN A 330 44.93 -12.75 -4.48
CA GLN A 330 45.37 -13.97 -5.17
C GLN A 330 44.69 -15.20 -4.54
N ILE A 331 43.62 -15.64 -5.20
CA ILE A 331 42.68 -16.71 -4.80
C ILE A 331 42.45 -17.76 -5.92
N ASN A 332 43.05 -17.58 -7.10
CA ASN A 332 42.80 -18.34 -8.31
C ASN A 332 43.19 -19.84 -8.27
N GLU A 333 43.79 -20.33 -7.18
CA GLU A 333 44.09 -21.76 -6.97
C GLU A 333 43.07 -22.43 -6.02
N LEU A 334 42.18 -21.65 -5.40
CA LEU A 334 41.23 -22.09 -4.37
C LEU A 334 39.95 -22.74 -4.93
N THR A 335 40.11 -23.79 -5.74
CA THR A 335 39.00 -24.57 -6.35
C THR A 335 37.93 -25.09 -5.37
N ASN A 336 38.22 -25.06 -4.07
CA ASN A 336 37.35 -25.49 -2.96
C ASN A 336 36.47 -24.39 -2.36
N ILE A 337 36.64 -23.11 -2.73
CA ILE A 337 35.94 -21.99 -2.11
C ILE A 337 34.45 -21.94 -2.48
N GLU A 338 33.59 -21.72 -1.49
CA GLU A 338 32.14 -21.60 -1.61
C GLU A 338 31.64 -20.16 -1.37
N GLU A 339 32.32 -19.37 -0.56
CA GLU A 339 31.92 -17.99 -0.22
C GLU A 339 33.11 -17.03 -0.26
N LEU A 340 32.95 -15.90 -0.94
CA LEU A 340 33.94 -14.83 -1.00
C LEU A 340 33.29 -13.46 -0.77
N TYR A 341 33.74 -12.78 0.28
CA TYR A 341 33.38 -11.40 0.60
C TYR A 341 34.65 -10.55 0.60
N CYS A 342 34.76 -9.61 -0.33
CA CYS A 342 35.88 -8.68 -0.47
C CYS A 342 35.41 -7.27 -0.87
N SER A 343 34.23 -6.89 -0.41
CA SER A 343 33.62 -5.59 -0.67
C SER A 343 34.36 -4.43 0.01
N ASN A 344 34.18 -3.21 -0.51
CA ASN A 344 34.77 -1.98 0.04
C ASN A 344 36.30 -2.08 0.12
N ASN A 345 36.92 -2.33 -1.03
CA ASN A 345 38.37 -2.49 -1.24
C ASN A 345 38.83 -1.65 -2.45
N GLN A 346 40.04 -1.88 -2.96
CA GLN A 346 40.67 -1.11 -4.06
C GLN A 346 41.00 -2.01 -5.28
N LEU A 347 40.34 -3.15 -5.43
CA LEU A 347 40.63 -4.15 -6.46
C LEU A 347 40.23 -3.62 -7.85
N THR A 348 41.18 -3.64 -8.80
CA THR A 348 40.94 -3.23 -10.21
C THR A 348 40.64 -4.42 -11.14
N SER A 349 41.00 -5.62 -10.69
CA SER A 349 40.68 -6.92 -11.30
C SER A 349 40.55 -7.98 -10.21
N LEU A 350 39.70 -8.99 -10.42
CA LEU A 350 39.56 -10.14 -9.53
C LEU A 350 39.51 -11.43 -10.37
N THR A 351 40.42 -12.37 -10.13
CA THR A 351 40.50 -13.62 -10.89
C THR A 351 39.75 -14.73 -10.16
N ILE A 352 38.49 -14.94 -10.53
CA ILE A 352 37.61 -15.96 -9.91
C ILE A 352 37.46 -17.26 -10.72
N ASN A 353 38.28 -17.45 -11.76
CA ASN A 353 38.33 -18.72 -12.48
C ASN A 353 39.60 -19.49 -12.13
N PRO A 354 39.51 -20.78 -11.72
CA PRO A 354 38.37 -21.70 -11.87
C PRO A 354 37.65 -22.02 -10.54
N LEU A 355 37.06 -21.02 -9.85
CA LEU A 355 36.39 -21.19 -8.54
C LEU A 355 34.96 -21.76 -8.70
N ASN A 356 34.85 -22.94 -9.29
CA ASN A 356 33.58 -23.52 -9.74
C ASN A 356 32.59 -23.92 -8.62
N GLN A 357 33.06 -24.04 -7.38
CA GLN A 357 32.24 -24.29 -6.18
C GLN A 357 31.66 -23.00 -5.56
N LEU A 358 32.03 -21.81 -6.04
CA LEU A 358 31.64 -20.53 -5.46
C LEU A 358 30.11 -20.33 -5.56
N LYS A 359 29.45 -20.25 -4.40
CA LYS A 359 28.00 -20.09 -4.22
C LYS A 359 27.62 -18.62 -3.97
N LYS A 360 28.49 -17.85 -3.29
CA LYS A 360 28.28 -16.43 -3.00
C LYS A 360 29.52 -15.60 -3.30
N LEU A 361 29.32 -14.46 -3.93
CA LEU A 361 30.37 -13.46 -4.19
C LEU A 361 29.85 -12.04 -3.90
N ASP A 362 30.47 -11.34 -2.94
CA ASP A 362 30.38 -9.88 -2.85
C ASP A 362 31.76 -9.25 -3.09
N CYS A 363 31.87 -8.51 -4.19
CA CYS A 363 33.01 -7.64 -4.49
C CYS A 363 32.54 -6.20 -4.82
N SER A 364 31.41 -5.78 -4.24
CA SER A 364 30.87 -4.42 -4.32
C SER A 364 31.85 -3.37 -3.78
N SER A 365 31.73 -2.11 -4.20
CA SER A 365 32.61 -1.00 -3.77
C SER A 365 34.09 -1.31 -4.01
N ASN A 366 34.42 -1.61 -5.26
CA ASN A 366 35.77 -1.83 -5.75
C ASN A 366 36.00 -1.00 -7.03
N GLN A 367 37.05 -1.30 -7.80
CA GLN A 367 37.41 -0.62 -9.05
C GLN A 367 37.41 -1.61 -10.24
N LEU A 368 36.64 -2.69 -10.15
CA LEU A 368 36.65 -3.78 -11.13
C LEU A 368 36.12 -3.29 -12.48
N THR A 369 36.94 -3.38 -13.52
CA THR A 369 36.56 -3.00 -14.90
C THR A 369 35.94 -4.13 -15.70
N ASN A 370 36.16 -5.38 -15.28
CA ASN A 370 35.56 -6.58 -15.82
C ASN A 370 35.51 -7.66 -14.72
N LEU A 371 34.66 -8.68 -14.92
CA LEU A 371 34.65 -9.90 -14.12
C LEU A 371 34.29 -11.08 -15.02
N ASP A 372 35.15 -12.10 -15.05
CA ASP A 372 34.91 -13.33 -15.82
C ASP A 372 34.13 -14.33 -14.96
N THR A 373 32.90 -14.64 -15.37
CA THR A 373 31.96 -15.55 -14.69
C THR A 373 31.95 -16.95 -15.29
N THR A 374 32.78 -17.21 -16.30
CA THR A 374 32.78 -18.46 -17.06
C THR A 374 33.10 -19.66 -16.17
N ASN A 375 32.18 -20.63 -16.08
CA ASN A 375 32.25 -21.83 -15.22
C ASN A 375 31.90 -21.64 -13.72
N LEU A 376 31.36 -20.48 -13.30
CA LEU A 376 30.79 -20.30 -11.95
C LEU A 376 29.41 -20.96 -11.83
N THR A 377 29.34 -22.27 -12.09
CA THR A 377 28.07 -23.00 -12.21
C THR A 377 27.34 -23.19 -10.88
N GLY A 378 28.04 -23.07 -9.76
CA GLY A 378 27.49 -23.14 -8.40
C GLY A 378 26.91 -21.83 -7.87
N LEU A 379 27.06 -20.70 -8.58
CA LEU A 379 26.81 -19.36 -8.04
C LEU A 379 25.31 -19.05 -7.88
N VAL A 380 24.92 -18.64 -6.67
CA VAL A 380 23.54 -18.34 -6.24
C VAL A 380 23.35 -16.85 -5.92
N GLU A 381 24.33 -16.20 -5.30
CA GLU A 381 24.30 -14.78 -4.91
C GLU A 381 25.53 -14.04 -5.46
N LEU A 382 25.31 -12.89 -6.12
CA LEU A 382 26.35 -12.07 -6.75
C LEU A 382 26.12 -10.57 -6.52
N TYR A 383 27.07 -9.90 -5.88
CA TYR A 383 27.01 -8.48 -5.55
C TYR A 383 28.22 -7.72 -6.14
N LEU A 384 27.92 -6.73 -6.99
CA LEU A 384 28.83 -6.00 -7.88
C LEU A 384 28.56 -4.48 -7.88
N ASN A 385 27.80 -3.99 -6.90
CA ASN A 385 27.44 -2.56 -6.79
C ASN A 385 28.70 -1.69 -6.68
N ASN A 386 28.67 -0.44 -7.19
CA ASN A 386 29.80 0.50 -7.12
C ASN A 386 31.13 -0.09 -7.68
N ASN A 387 31.17 -0.36 -8.98
CA ASN A 387 32.37 -0.83 -9.71
C ASN A 387 32.49 -0.11 -11.07
N GLN A 388 33.32 -0.61 -12.00
CA GLN A 388 33.59 -0.02 -13.31
C GLN A 388 33.28 -0.99 -14.48
N LEU A 389 32.38 -1.97 -14.25
CA LEU A 389 32.14 -3.13 -15.11
C LEU A 389 31.35 -2.77 -16.38
N TYR A 390 32.02 -2.52 -17.51
CA TYR A 390 31.36 -2.11 -18.76
C TYR A 390 30.48 -3.20 -19.41
N CYS A 391 30.67 -4.47 -19.04
CA CYS A 391 29.81 -5.58 -19.42
C CYS A 391 29.87 -6.71 -18.37
N LEU A 392 28.83 -7.55 -18.33
CA LEU A 392 28.77 -8.74 -17.50
C LEU A 392 27.99 -9.84 -18.24
N ASP A 393 28.62 -10.99 -18.47
CA ASP A 393 27.94 -12.22 -18.90
C ASP A 393 27.50 -13.01 -17.66
N LEU A 394 26.35 -13.66 -17.73
CA LEU A 394 25.78 -14.53 -16.68
C LEU A 394 25.19 -15.84 -17.25
N SER A 395 25.38 -16.10 -18.55
CA SER A 395 24.88 -17.28 -19.25
C SER A 395 25.41 -18.61 -18.68
N THR A 396 26.56 -18.57 -18.00
CA THR A 396 27.21 -19.72 -17.37
C THR A 396 26.87 -19.93 -15.89
N CYS A 397 25.96 -19.14 -15.31
CA CYS A 397 25.56 -19.20 -13.90
C CYS A 397 24.09 -19.68 -13.72
N PRO A 398 23.78 -20.97 -13.95
CA PRO A 398 22.41 -21.47 -14.01
C PRO A 398 21.69 -21.59 -12.65
N LEU A 399 22.37 -21.39 -11.53
CA LEU A 399 21.79 -21.45 -10.17
C LEU A 399 21.58 -20.06 -9.54
N LEU A 400 21.79 -18.99 -10.31
CA LEU A 400 21.83 -17.62 -9.81
C LEU A 400 20.43 -17.10 -9.43
N GLU A 401 20.19 -16.89 -8.14
CA GLU A 401 18.92 -16.39 -7.60
C GLU A 401 18.92 -14.88 -7.34
N MET A 402 20.07 -14.31 -6.94
CA MET A 402 20.20 -12.88 -6.62
C MET A 402 21.41 -12.23 -7.30
N VAL A 403 21.18 -11.07 -7.93
CA VAL A 403 22.24 -10.24 -8.54
C VAL A 403 21.99 -8.76 -8.23
N GLU A 404 23.00 -8.05 -7.73
CA GLU A 404 23.00 -6.57 -7.70
C GLU A 404 24.25 -6.00 -8.39
N CYS A 405 24.06 -5.10 -9.36
CA CYS A 405 25.15 -4.50 -10.15
C CYS A 405 24.89 -3.00 -10.46
N LYS A 406 24.47 -2.25 -9.44
CA LYS A 406 24.10 -0.82 -9.53
C LYS A 406 25.34 0.07 -9.55
N ASP A 407 25.15 1.34 -9.93
CA ASP A 407 26.16 2.39 -9.78
C ASP A 407 27.53 2.06 -10.41
N ASN A 408 27.52 1.39 -11.57
CA ASN A 408 28.73 1.10 -12.34
C ASN A 408 29.03 2.23 -13.36
N VAL A 409 30.30 2.63 -13.43
CA VAL A 409 30.76 3.84 -14.15
C VAL A 409 31.88 3.51 -15.13
N TYR A 410 31.76 3.96 -16.39
CA TYR A 410 32.77 3.76 -17.42
C TYR A 410 33.06 5.05 -18.21
N GLU A 411 34.31 5.24 -18.60
CA GLU A 411 34.78 6.43 -19.31
C GLU A 411 35.01 6.12 -20.80
N LEU A 412 34.32 6.85 -21.69
CA LEU A 412 34.48 6.70 -23.14
C LEU A 412 35.43 7.76 -23.69
N THR A 413 36.47 7.31 -24.39
CA THR A 413 37.36 8.16 -25.18
C THR A 413 36.85 8.27 -26.63
N SER A 414 37.34 9.28 -27.35
CA SER A 414 37.01 9.51 -28.77
C SER A 414 37.47 8.40 -29.73
N GLU A 415 38.29 7.46 -29.26
CA GLU A 415 38.76 6.30 -30.04
C GLU A 415 37.88 5.05 -29.89
N ASN A 416 37.01 4.99 -28.85
CA ASN A 416 36.13 3.85 -28.54
C ASN A 416 34.64 4.26 -28.54
N ASN A 417 34.12 4.72 -29.68
CA ASN A 417 32.75 5.27 -29.78
C ASN A 417 31.63 4.24 -30.05
N ILE A 418 31.87 2.95 -29.82
CA ILE A 418 30.92 1.84 -30.05
C ILE A 418 30.81 1.00 -28.79
N VAL A 419 29.58 0.83 -28.29
CA VAL A 419 29.28 -0.11 -27.19
C VAL A 419 28.58 -1.33 -27.78
N SER A 420 29.19 -2.52 -27.67
CA SER A 420 28.53 -3.76 -28.05
C SER A 420 27.65 -4.29 -26.91
N LEU A 421 26.43 -4.67 -27.24
CA LEU A 421 25.47 -5.32 -26.35
C LEU A 421 25.33 -6.83 -26.69
N SER A 422 26.18 -7.35 -27.59
CA SER A 422 26.03 -8.69 -28.18
C SER A 422 26.20 -9.87 -27.20
N GLY A 423 26.74 -9.64 -26.00
CA GLY A 423 26.84 -10.65 -24.93
C GLY A 423 25.60 -10.74 -24.02
N LEU A 424 24.59 -9.89 -24.20
CA LEU A 424 23.42 -9.80 -23.34
C LEU A 424 22.21 -10.51 -23.98
N GLU A 425 22.26 -11.84 -24.12
CA GLU A 425 21.22 -12.63 -24.84
C GLU A 425 19.80 -12.51 -24.24
N LEU A 426 19.66 -12.03 -23.01
CA LEU A 426 18.38 -11.83 -22.30
C LEU A 426 17.81 -10.38 -22.39
N LEU A 427 18.42 -9.50 -23.19
CA LEU A 427 18.10 -8.07 -23.21
C LEU A 427 16.85 -7.72 -24.06
N ASP A 428 15.70 -7.49 -23.40
CA ASP A 428 14.50 -6.95 -24.06
C ASP A 428 14.63 -5.43 -24.33
N LEU A 429 15.11 -5.10 -25.52
CA LEU A 429 15.24 -3.73 -26.03
C LEU A 429 13.91 -2.95 -26.07
N THR A 430 12.74 -3.60 -26.02
CA THR A 430 11.44 -2.90 -26.01
C THR A 430 11.11 -2.25 -24.66
N ARG A 431 11.86 -2.58 -23.61
CA ARG A 431 11.62 -2.14 -22.22
C ARG A 431 12.67 -1.17 -21.68
N THR A 432 13.69 -0.81 -22.47
CA THR A 432 14.65 0.24 -22.12
C THR A 432 13.97 1.60 -21.90
N THR A 433 14.48 2.42 -20.98
CA THR A 433 13.98 3.78 -20.75
C THR A 433 15.13 4.79 -20.61
N ASN A 434 14.84 6.08 -20.80
CA ASN A 434 15.81 7.20 -20.71
C ASN A 434 16.98 7.16 -21.72
N TRP A 435 16.72 6.77 -22.98
CA TRP A 435 17.69 6.94 -24.07
C TRP A 435 17.82 8.41 -24.49
N SER A 436 19.06 8.90 -24.69
CA SER A 436 19.34 10.22 -25.28
C SER A 436 20.70 10.24 -25.97
N GLU A 437 20.75 10.78 -27.20
CA GLU A 437 21.95 10.91 -28.06
C GLU A 437 22.61 9.57 -28.44
N GLY A 438 22.18 8.99 -29.57
CA GLY A 438 22.72 7.76 -30.15
C GLY A 438 21.67 7.01 -30.98
N ASN A 439 22.12 6.08 -31.82
CA ASN A 439 21.26 5.19 -32.62
C ASN A 439 21.57 3.72 -32.32
N LEU A 440 20.51 2.95 -32.07
CA LEU A 440 20.57 1.50 -31.84
C LEU A 440 20.59 0.81 -33.21
N SER A 441 21.69 0.13 -33.54
CA SER A 441 21.77 -0.64 -34.80
C SER A 441 21.06 -1.99 -34.67
N ASN A 442 20.67 -2.55 -35.81
CA ASN A 442 19.89 -3.81 -35.87
C ASN A 442 20.67 -5.06 -35.39
N GLU A 443 21.96 -4.93 -35.06
CA GLU A 443 22.90 -6.01 -34.74
C GLU A 443 23.53 -5.80 -33.35
N SER A 444 22.67 -5.55 -32.35
CA SER A 444 23.02 -5.45 -30.91
C SER A 444 24.21 -4.53 -30.58
N SER A 445 24.41 -3.47 -31.37
CA SER A 445 25.53 -2.54 -31.23
C SER A 445 25.03 -1.10 -31.20
N LEU A 446 25.53 -0.31 -30.24
CA LEU A 446 25.12 1.06 -29.99
C LEU A 446 26.14 2.03 -30.61
N LEU A 447 25.68 2.87 -31.54
CA LEU A 447 26.50 3.91 -32.19
C LEU A 447 26.13 5.28 -31.63
N LEU A 448 27.14 6.03 -31.16
CA LEU A 448 26.97 7.40 -30.70
C LEU A 448 27.25 8.39 -31.85
N ASP A 449 26.21 9.06 -32.33
CA ASP A 449 26.35 10.10 -33.36
C ASP A 449 27.06 11.34 -32.79
N SER A 450 28.24 11.64 -33.32
CA SER A 450 29.09 12.80 -32.97
C SER A 450 29.46 12.93 -31.47
N VAL A 451 30.34 12.04 -31.00
CA VAL A 451 31.09 12.27 -29.74
C VAL A 451 32.12 13.39 -29.96
N THR A 452 31.71 14.63 -29.68
CA THR A 452 32.64 15.77 -29.53
C THR A 452 32.89 16.03 -28.06
N ASP A 453 34.14 15.79 -27.65
CA ASP A 453 34.71 15.96 -26.31
C ASP A 453 34.14 15.05 -25.20
N GLU A 454 34.98 14.78 -24.20
CA GLU A 454 34.90 13.61 -23.30
C GLU A 454 33.69 13.65 -22.35
N LYS A 455 32.71 12.75 -22.55
CA LYS A 455 31.56 12.56 -21.66
C LYS A 455 31.63 11.19 -20.95
N LEU A 456 31.56 11.20 -19.62
CA LEU A 456 31.40 9.99 -18.79
C LEU A 456 30.01 9.36 -18.99
N ILE A 457 29.94 8.01 -18.96
CA ILE A 457 28.67 7.28 -19.04
C ILE A 457 28.55 6.30 -17.86
N THR A 458 27.42 6.35 -17.16
CA THR A 458 27.04 5.34 -16.17
C THR A 458 25.90 4.48 -16.71
N PHE A 459 25.79 3.25 -16.22
CA PHE A 459 24.67 2.37 -16.56
C PHE A 459 24.17 1.62 -15.33
N ASP A 460 22.84 1.49 -15.25
CA ASP A 460 22.17 0.71 -14.21
C ASP A 460 21.69 -0.62 -14.81
N TYR A 461 22.13 -1.73 -14.23
CA TYR A 461 21.70 -3.09 -14.58
C TYR A 461 21.07 -3.79 -13.36
N MET A 462 19.82 -4.23 -13.51
CA MET A 462 19.13 -5.04 -12.50
C MET A 462 18.38 -6.19 -13.16
N VAL A 463 18.56 -7.38 -12.58
CA VAL A 463 17.88 -8.63 -12.95
C VAL A 463 17.27 -9.24 -11.68
N ASN A 464 15.94 -9.30 -11.62
CA ASN A 464 15.25 -10.01 -10.54
C ASN A 464 14.94 -11.44 -11.01
N ALA A 465 15.54 -12.45 -10.36
CA ALA A 465 15.32 -13.88 -10.57
C ALA A 465 15.38 -14.32 -12.06
N PRO A 466 16.57 -14.58 -12.65
CA PRO A 466 16.71 -14.89 -14.09
C PRO A 466 16.00 -16.19 -14.54
N GLN A 467 15.59 -17.06 -13.62
CA GLN A 467 15.01 -18.38 -13.89
C GLN A 467 13.49 -18.38 -14.22
N LEU A 468 12.85 -17.21 -14.39
CA LEU A 468 11.42 -17.10 -14.70
C LEU A 468 11.20 -16.60 -16.13
N SER A 469 10.17 -17.13 -16.81
CA SER A 469 9.88 -16.84 -18.22
C SER A 469 9.38 -15.42 -18.55
N ASP A 470 9.30 -14.55 -17.54
CA ASP A 470 8.85 -13.15 -17.64
C ASP A 470 9.88 -12.15 -17.04
N SER A 471 11.08 -12.62 -16.68
CA SER A 471 12.09 -11.82 -15.98
C SER A 471 12.57 -10.64 -16.81
N SER A 472 12.49 -9.44 -16.23
CA SER A 472 12.73 -8.20 -16.96
C SER A 472 14.03 -7.54 -16.57
N ILE A 473 15.01 -7.60 -17.47
CA ILE A 473 16.21 -6.78 -17.40
C ILE A 473 15.80 -5.30 -17.55
N THR A 474 16.27 -4.46 -16.63
CA THR A 474 16.15 -3.00 -16.76
C THR A 474 17.53 -2.43 -17.02
N PHE A 475 17.68 -1.72 -18.13
CA PHE A 475 18.93 -1.07 -18.55
C PHE A 475 18.68 0.43 -18.72
N THR A 476 19.49 1.24 -18.03
CA THR A 476 19.45 2.71 -18.10
C THR A 476 20.84 3.22 -18.45
N ILE A 477 20.98 4.03 -19.49
CA ILE A 477 22.22 4.75 -19.81
C ILE A 477 22.09 6.19 -19.31
N LYS A 478 23.12 6.73 -18.66
CA LYS A 478 23.14 8.10 -18.18
C LYS A 478 24.47 8.77 -18.49
N VAL A 479 24.42 9.76 -19.38
CA VAL A 479 25.58 10.58 -19.75
C VAL A 479 25.76 11.70 -18.72
N LEU A 480 26.95 11.82 -18.15
CA LEU A 480 27.30 12.87 -17.17
C LEU A 480 27.93 14.08 -17.87
N PRO A 481 27.49 15.32 -17.58
CA PRO A 481 28.13 16.53 -18.08
C PRO A 481 29.44 16.81 -17.32
N GLN A 482 30.49 17.18 -18.06
CA GLN A 482 31.78 17.61 -17.48
C GLN A 482 31.65 18.85 -16.59
N ILE A 483 32.49 18.92 -15.54
CA ILE A 483 32.57 20.08 -14.64
C ILE A 483 33.70 21.00 -15.12
N THR A 484 33.39 21.90 -16.06
CA THR A 484 34.34 22.90 -16.58
C THR A 484 34.25 24.25 -15.86
N GLN A 485 35.41 24.88 -15.63
CA GLN A 485 35.51 26.23 -15.07
C GLN A 485 35.08 27.34 -16.06
N ALA A 486 35.09 28.60 -15.62
CA ALA A 486 34.24 29.64 -16.18
C ALA A 486 34.86 30.61 -17.22
N ALA A 487 33.97 31.08 -18.10
CA ALA A 487 33.82 32.48 -18.57
C ALA A 487 34.40 32.96 -19.94
N GLN A 488 33.68 33.98 -20.46
CA GLN A 488 34.05 35.05 -21.41
C GLN A 488 33.65 34.99 -22.91
N THR A 489 32.55 35.74 -23.18
CA THR A 489 32.37 36.81 -24.20
C THR A 489 32.13 36.56 -25.71
N GLN A 490 30.92 36.94 -26.14
CA GLN A 490 30.52 37.80 -27.30
C GLN A 490 30.94 37.43 -28.75
N ILE A 491 29.97 37.49 -29.69
CA ILE A 491 29.67 38.66 -30.57
C ILE A 491 28.44 38.35 -31.48
N GLU A 492 27.61 39.37 -31.76
CA GLU A 492 26.49 39.38 -32.74
C GLU A 492 26.97 40.14 -34.02
N PRO A 493 26.46 39.93 -35.27
CA PRO A 493 25.13 40.46 -35.65
C PRO A 493 24.38 39.89 -36.92
N GLN A 494 23.04 40.09 -36.98
CA GLN A 494 22.23 40.46 -38.20
C GLN A 494 22.16 39.50 -39.45
N THR A 495 21.19 39.51 -40.39
CA THR A 495 19.90 40.24 -40.64
C THR A 495 19.06 39.55 -41.75
N GLN A 496 17.71 39.65 -41.69
CA GLN A 496 16.73 39.70 -42.83
C GLN A 496 16.66 38.51 -43.85
N ALA A 497 15.58 38.19 -44.59
CA ALA A 497 14.11 38.41 -44.55
C ALA A 497 13.47 37.39 -45.59
N GLU A 498 12.21 37.37 -46.07
CA GLU A 498 10.97 38.17 -45.95
C GLU A 498 9.73 37.34 -46.43
N ALA A 499 8.54 37.96 -46.46
CA ALA A 499 7.36 37.71 -47.34
C ALA A 499 6.48 36.43 -47.23
N LEU A 500 5.20 36.68 -46.92
CA LEU A 500 3.97 35.92 -47.24
C LEU A 500 3.49 36.29 -48.69
N PRO A 501 2.49 35.63 -49.39
CA PRO A 501 1.20 35.18 -48.85
C PRO A 501 0.49 33.97 -49.55
N GLN A 502 -0.83 33.83 -49.32
CA GLN A 502 -1.77 32.78 -49.80
C GLN A 502 -2.26 32.98 -51.25
N VAL A 503 -2.76 31.90 -51.90
CA VAL A 503 -3.75 31.91 -53.00
C VAL A 503 -4.67 30.66 -52.91
N GLU A 504 -5.91 30.75 -53.41
CA GLU A 504 -6.95 29.69 -53.40
C GLU A 504 -7.14 28.97 -54.76
N ALA A 505 -7.80 27.79 -54.70
CA ALA A 505 -8.71 27.15 -55.67
C ALA A 505 -8.60 27.36 -57.20
N GLN A 506 -8.59 26.24 -57.97
CA GLN A 506 -9.66 25.83 -58.92
C GLN A 506 -9.32 24.52 -59.66
N THR A 507 -10.32 23.82 -60.23
CA THR A 507 -10.18 22.54 -60.96
C THR A 507 -11.10 22.45 -62.19
N GLN A 508 -10.67 21.78 -63.26
CA GLN A 508 -11.47 21.54 -64.48
C GLN A 508 -11.12 20.23 -65.23
N ILE A 509 -12.15 19.46 -65.60
CA ILE A 509 -12.50 18.96 -66.97
C ILE A 509 -11.40 18.14 -67.72
N PRO A 510 -11.68 16.88 -68.16
CA PRO A 510 -12.58 16.63 -69.30
C PRO A 510 -13.51 15.40 -69.21
N ALA A 511 -14.30 15.18 -70.27
CA ALA A 511 -15.50 14.31 -70.32
C ALA A 511 -15.45 13.25 -71.44
N THR A 512 -16.48 12.40 -71.57
CA THR A 512 -16.83 11.72 -72.84
C THR A 512 -18.25 11.14 -72.90
N ASN A 513 -18.72 10.95 -74.15
CA ASN A 513 -19.83 10.11 -74.62
C ASN A 513 -21.29 10.57 -74.42
N SER A 514 -22.15 10.07 -75.31
CA SER A 514 -23.40 10.69 -75.74
C SER A 514 -24.49 9.67 -76.08
N THR A 515 -25.75 10.00 -75.77
CA THR A 515 -26.98 9.30 -76.19
C THR A 515 -28.15 10.31 -76.25
N PRO A 516 -29.33 9.98 -76.83
CA PRO A 516 -30.20 11.00 -77.41
C PRO A 516 -30.94 11.90 -76.40
N SER A 517 -31.30 13.09 -76.86
CA SER A 517 -32.12 14.05 -76.12
C SER A 517 -33.54 13.50 -75.90
N LEU A 518 -33.77 13.01 -74.69
CA LEU A 518 -35.10 12.87 -74.11
C LEU A 518 -35.61 14.28 -73.73
N VAL A 519 -36.85 14.59 -74.09
CA VAL A 519 -37.45 15.91 -73.81
C VAL A 519 -37.87 15.99 -72.35
N SER A 520 -37.04 16.66 -71.55
CA SER A 520 -37.31 17.00 -70.15
C SER A 520 -37.97 18.37 -70.02
N TYR A 521 -38.97 18.46 -69.17
CA TYR A 521 -39.67 19.68 -68.78
C TYR A 521 -39.33 20.06 -67.34
N GLN A 522 -39.31 21.37 -67.05
CA GLN A 522 -39.07 21.90 -65.71
C GLN A 522 -40.37 22.01 -64.92
N VAL A 523 -40.37 21.46 -63.71
CA VAL A 523 -41.40 21.68 -62.68
C VAL A 523 -40.83 22.59 -61.60
N VAL A 524 -41.30 23.84 -61.57
CA VAL A 524 -40.87 24.87 -60.63
C VAL A 524 -41.79 24.89 -59.42
N PHE A 525 -41.24 24.74 -58.21
CA PHE A 525 -42.00 24.76 -56.96
C PHE A 525 -41.97 26.15 -56.31
N ASN A 526 -42.93 27.00 -56.65
CA ASN A 526 -43.10 28.31 -56.02
C ASN A 526 -43.81 28.17 -54.66
N SER A 527 -43.07 28.27 -53.56
CA SER A 527 -43.65 28.12 -52.22
C SER A 527 -44.49 29.31 -51.73
N ASP A 528 -44.70 30.36 -52.55
CA ASP A 528 -45.47 31.57 -52.18
C ASP A 528 -45.00 32.15 -50.82
N GLY A 529 -43.69 32.33 -50.65
CA GLY A 529 -43.12 32.85 -49.39
C GLY A 529 -43.17 31.89 -48.20
N GLY A 530 -43.26 30.58 -48.45
CA GLY A 530 -42.75 29.56 -47.54
C GLY A 530 -41.21 29.42 -47.64
N ASN A 531 -40.64 28.33 -47.12
CA ASN A 531 -39.24 27.99 -47.40
C ASN A 531 -39.01 27.68 -48.89
N GLU A 532 -37.75 27.72 -49.34
CA GLU A 532 -37.37 27.32 -50.69
C GLU A 532 -37.56 25.81 -50.90
N ILE A 533 -38.01 25.43 -52.10
CA ILE A 533 -38.18 24.05 -52.57
C ILE A 533 -37.52 23.97 -53.95
N LEU A 534 -36.60 23.02 -54.14
CA LEU A 534 -35.84 22.90 -55.39
C LEU A 534 -36.74 22.45 -56.56
N SER A 535 -36.51 23.04 -57.74
CA SER A 535 -37.22 22.68 -58.97
C SER A 535 -36.74 21.33 -59.52
N GLN A 536 -37.63 20.56 -60.14
CA GLN A 536 -37.33 19.24 -60.71
C GLN A 536 -37.33 19.28 -62.23
N SER A 537 -36.46 18.47 -62.85
CA SER A 537 -36.49 18.20 -64.29
C SER A 537 -37.12 16.83 -64.53
N VAL A 538 -38.21 16.78 -65.31
CA VAL A 538 -39.06 15.58 -65.45
C VAL A 538 -39.23 15.25 -66.92
N GLN A 539 -39.03 13.98 -67.28
CA GLN A 539 -39.16 13.55 -68.67
C GLN A 539 -40.61 13.57 -69.17
N ALA A 540 -40.80 13.92 -70.44
CA ALA A 540 -42.11 13.96 -71.08
C ALA A 540 -42.88 12.63 -70.91
N GLY A 541 -44.10 12.71 -70.37
CA GLY A 541 -44.94 11.55 -70.06
C GLY A 541 -44.64 10.88 -68.70
N SER A 542 -43.63 11.34 -67.95
CA SER A 542 -43.35 10.89 -66.59
C SER A 542 -44.01 11.79 -65.53
N HIS A 543 -44.08 11.28 -64.30
CA HIS A 543 -44.66 12.00 -63.15
C HIS A 543 -43.57 12.77 -62.40
N VAL A 544 -43.92 13.93 -61.82
CA VAL A 544 -43.04 14.67 -60.91
C VAL A 544 -43.09 14.07 -59.51
N VAL A 545 -41.97 14.02 -58.80
CA VAL A 545 -41.94 13.50 -57.42
C VAL A 545 -42.49 14.57 -56.48
N SER A 546 -43.38 14.20 -55.55
CA SER A 546 -43.85 15.15 -54.54
C SER A 546 -42.68 15.55 -53.63
N PRO A 547 -42.35 16.85 -53.49
CA PRO A 547 -41.40 17.30 -52.48
C PRO A 547 -42.04 17.23 -51.09
N ASP A 548 -41.22 17.42 -50.06
CA ASP A 548 -41.72 17.69 -48.71
C ASP A 548 -42.63 18.92 -48.70
N ASN A 549 -43.63 18.90 -47.81
CA ASN A 549 -44.56 20.01 -47.64
C ASN A 549 -43.79 21.27 -47.19
N PRO A 550 -43.88 22.40 -47.91
CA PRO A 550 -43.25 23.63 -47.47
C PRO A 550 -43.90 24.15 -46.18
N VAL A 551 -43.17 25.01 -45.47
CA VAL A 551 -43.61 25.64 -44.23
C VAL A 551 -43.62 27.17 -44.34
N LYS A 552 -44.64 27.81 -43.76
CA LYS A 552 -44.90 29.27 -43.79
C LYS A 552 -45.59 29.69 -42.49
N SER A 553 -44.92 30.50 -41.67
CA SER A 553 -45.44 30.85 -40.36
C SER A 553 -46.78 31.61 -40.45
N GLY A 554 -47.74 31.24 -39.60
CA GLY A 554 -49.12 31.69 -39.64
C GLY A 554 -50.07 30.88 -40.54
N TYR A 555 -49.57 29.91 -41.32
CA TYR A 555 -50.35 29.18 -42.32
C TYR A 555 -50.12 27.65 -42.24
N LEU A 556 -51.16 26.88 -42.59
CA LEU A 556 -51.03 25.46 -42.93
C LEU A 556 -50.89 25.32 -44.44
N PHE A 557 -50.06 24.36 -44.88
CA PHE A 557 -49.95 23.99 -46.28
C PHE A 557 -51.22 23.25 -46.73
N ASN A 558 -51.83 23.70 -47.84
CA ASN A 558 -53.09 23.17 -48.37
C ASN A 558 -52.91 22.38 -49.68
N GLY A 559 -51.67 22.15 -50.12
CA GLY A 559 -51.33 21.45 -51.35
C GLY A 559 -50.64 22.32 -52.39
N TRP A 560 -50.08 21.65 -53.41
CA TRP A 560 -49.49 22.27 -54.60
C TRP A 560 -50.56 22.45 -55.68
N TYR A 561 -50.52 23.56 -56.41
CA TYR A 561 -51.53 23.95 -57.39
C TYR A 561 -50.89 24.39 -58.71
N ASN A 562 -51.44 23.93 -59.84
CA ASN A 562 -51.05 24.40 -61.17
C ASN A 562 -52.10 25.41 -61.66
N GLY A 563 -51.75 26.70 -61.66
CA GLY A 563 -52.74 27.78 -61.67
C GLY A 563 -53.70 27.66 -60.48
N GLU A 564 -55.01 27.75 -60.73
CA GLU A 564 -56.06 27.61 -59.71
C GLU A 564 -56.44 26.14 -59.39
N ILE A 565 -55.82 25.15 -60.06
CA ILE A 565 -56.22 23.74 -59.97
C ILE A 565 -55.30 22.98 -58.99
N PRO A 566 -55.84 22.26 -57.98
CA PRO A 566 -55.03 21.39 -57.12
C PRO A 566 -54.29 20.34 -57.95
N TYR A 567 -52.99 20.20 -57.73
CA TYR A 567 -52.14 19.32 -58.51
C TYR A 567 -52.06 17.92 -57.91
N ASP A 568 -52.52 16.92 -58.68
CA ASP A 568 -52.28 15.51 -58.38
C ASP A 568 -50.92 15.10 -58.93
N PHE A 569 -50.03 14.59 -58.08
CA PHE A 569 -48.69 14.12 -58.45
C PHE A 569 -48.71 12.87 -59.36
N ASN A 570 -49.87 12.20 -59.50
CA ASN A 570 -50.11 11.18 -60.51
C ASN A 570 -50.45 11.76 -61.90
N THR A 571 -50.34 13.09 -62.11
CA THR A 571 -50.47 13.73 -63.42
C THR A 571 -49.12 13.68 -64.16
N ALA A 572 -49.12 13.16 -65.39
CA ALA A 572 -47.93 13.10 -66.23
C ALA A 572 -47.56 14.49 -66.79
N ILE A 573 -46.27 14.82 -66.81
CA ILE A 573 -45.74 16.10 -67.28
C ILE A 573 -45.64 16.11 -68.81
N SER A 574 -46.26 17.09 -69.45
CA SER A 574 -46.28 17.29 -70.91
C SER A 574 -45.83 18.70 -71.35
N GLY A 575 -45.27 19.48 -70.43
CA GLY A 575 -44.80 20.84 -70.63
C GLY A 575 -44.19 21.39 -69.33
N ASP A 576 -43.45 22.49 -69.41
CA ASP A 576 -42.96 23.21 -68.22
C ASP A 576 -44.14 23.73 -67.39
N ILE A 577 -44.12 23.53 -66.07
CA ILE A 577 -45.19 23.99 -65.17
C ILE A 577 -44.64 24.59 -63.87
N THR A 578 -45.34 25.58 -63.33
CA THR A 578 -45.06 26.14 -62.00
C THR A 578 -46.14 25.70 -61.03
N LEU A 579 -45.75 24.89 -60.05
CA LEU A 579 -46.58 24.47 -58.94
C LEU A 579 -46.47 25.50 -57.82
N ASN A 580 -47.58 26.15 -57.49
CA ASN A 580 -47.67 27.17 -56.45
C ASN A 580 -48.19 26.51 -55.16
N ALA A 581 -47.56 26.81 -54.02
CA ALA A 581 -48.05 26.36 -52.72
C ALA A 581 -49.28 27.18 -52.30
N HIS A 582 -50.40 26.51 -52.03
CA HIS A 582 -51.58 27.17 -51.49
C HIS A 582 -51.62 27.04 -49.97
N TRP A 583 -52.07 28.10 -49.30
CA TRP A 583 -51.89 28.30 -47.87
C TRP A 583 -53.21 28.63 -47.15
N GLN A 584 -53.55 27.86 -46.12
CA GLN A 584 -54.69 28.16 -45.25
C GLN A 584 -54.22 28.94 -44.01
N GLN A 585 -54.70 30.17 -43.82
CA GLN A 585 -54.31 30.96 -42.65
C GLN A 585 -54.85 30.37 -41.33
N VAL A 586 -53.96 30.17 -40.36
CA VAL A 586 -54.32 29.66 -39.03
C VAL A 586 -54.94 30.79 -38.22
N THR A 587 -56.24 30.71 -37.96
CA THR A 587 -57.00 31.75 -37.23
C THR A 587 -57.78 31.16 -36.04
N PRO A 588 -57.10 30.86 -34.91
CA PRO A 588 -57.73 30.17 -33.79
C PRO A 588 -58.88 30.98 -33.17
N PRO A 589 -60.09 30.41 -32.99
CA PRO A 589 -61.27 31.15 -32.54
C PRO A 589 -61.19 31.59 -31.07
N LYS A 590 -61.41 32.89 -30.84
CA LYS A 590 -61.41 33.58 -29.55
C LYS A 590 -62.29 32.89 -28.49
N PRO A 591 -61.74 32.39 -27.37
CA PRO A 591 -62.50 31.57 -26.42
C PRO A 591 -63.39 32.37 -25.47
N THR A 592 -64.36 31.66 -24.87
CA THR A 592 -65.25 32.20 -23.84
C THR A 592 -65.15 31.41 -22.54
N ILE A 593 -64.81 32.07 -21.44
CA ILE A 593 -64.88 31.48 -20.09
C ILE A 593 -66.36 31.35 -19.68
N LYS A 594 -66.91 30.13 -19.65
CA LYS A 594 -68.26 29.83 -19.19
C LYS A 594 -68.43 30.24 -17.72
N SER A 595 -67.64 29.66 -16.80
CA SER A 595 -67.69 30.04 -15.37
C SER A 595 -66.39 29.80 -14.61
N LEU A 596 -66.15 30.63 -13.59
CA LEU A 596 -65.14 30.44 -12.56
C LEU A 596 -65.83 29.97 -11.27
N LYS A 597 -65.32 28.92 -10.61
CA LYS A 597 -65.87 28.40 -9.34
C LYS A 597 -64.75 28.13 -8.32
N ASN A 598 -64.94 28.52 -7.06
CA ASN A 598 -64.05 28.11 -5.96
C ASN A 598 -64.43 26.67 -5.56
N SER A 599 -63.79 25.70 -6.20
CA SER A 599 -64.28 24.32 -6.30
C SER A 599 -64.01 23.47 -5.05
N LYS A 600 -62.84 23.66 -4.43
CA LYS A 600 -62.39 23.07 -3.15
C LYS A 600 -61.39 24.06 -2.52
N LYS A 601 -60.94 23.83 -1.29
CA LYS A 601 -59.91 24.67 -0.62
C LYS A 601 -58.73 24.92 -1.58
N SER A 602 -58.40 26.19 -1.80
CA SER A 602 -57.29 26.66 -2.66
C SER A 602 -57.42 26.34 -4.15
N LYS A 603 -58.61 25.96 -4.66
CA LYS A 603 -58.80 25.47 -6.04
C LYS A 603 -59.84 26.23 -6.87
N LEU A 604 -59.38 26.99 -7.86
CA LEU A 604 -60.21 27.71 -8.84
C LEU A 604 -60.46 26.84 -10.07
N LYS A 605 -61.70 26.37 -10.25
CA LYS A 605 -62.11 25.65 -11.46
C LYS A 605 -62.53 26.64 -12.54
N VAL A 606 -61.80 26.63 -13.65
CA VAL A 606 -62.06 27.38 -14.88
C VAL A 606 -62.82 26.48 -15.83
N ASN A 607 -64.00 26.91 -16.28
CA ASN A 607 -64.84 26.16 -17.21
C ASN A 607 -65.05 27.03 -18.45
N LEU A 608 -64.80 26.47 -19.63
CA LEU A 608 -64.78 27.15 -20.93
C LEU A 608 -65.99 26.72 -21.78
N LYS A 609 -66.29 27.47 -22.84
CA LYS A 609 -67.10 26.95 -23.96
C LYS A 609 -66.15 26.21 -24.91
N ALA A 610 -66.56 25.03 -25.38
CA ALA A 610 -65.84 24.32 -26.43
C ALA A 610 -65.66 25.21 -27.67
N ALA A 611 -64.48 25.15 -28.26
CA ALA A 611 -64.14 25.76 -29.54
C ALA A 611 -63.76 24.64 -30.53
N LYS A 612 -63.98 24.87 -31.82
CA LYS A 612 -63.57 23.95 -32.90
C LYS A 612 -62.24 24.39 -33.48
N ASN A 613 -61.55 23.49 -34.17
CA ASN A 613 -60.33 23.76 -34.94
C ASN A 613 -59.22 24.41 -34.10
N ILE A 614 -59.02 23.87 -32.88
CA ILE A 614 -57.98 24.27 -31.93
C ILE A 614 -57.27 23.03 -31.39
N GLU A 615 -55.99 23.16 -31.05
CA GLU A 615 -55.27 22.17 -30.25
C GLU A 615 -55.55 22.36 -28.76
N GLY A 616 -55.67 23.62 -28.33
CA GLY A 616 -55.84 23.90 -26.92
C GLY A 616 -56.16 25.34 -26.56
N TYR A 617 -56.21 25.53 -25.24
CA TYR A 617 -56.41 26.78 -24.56
C TYR A 617 -55.15 27.13 -23.78
N GLU A 618 -54.80 28.40 -23.78
CA GLU A 618 -53.86 28.99 -22.84
C GLU A 618 -54.66 29.85 -21.84
N ILE A 619 -54.59 29.50 -20.55
CA ILE A 619 -55.26 30.22 -19.46
C ILE A 619 -54.21 31.06 -18.73
N SER A 620 -54.37 32.38 -18.78
CA SER A 620 -53.59 33.34 -18.00
C SER A 620 -54.34 33.73 -16.73
N TYR A 621 -53.68 33.70 -15.56
CA TYR A 621 -54.27 34.19 -14.31
C TYR A 621 -53.29 34.98 -13.43
N SER A 622 -53.79 36.06 -12.80
CA SER A 622 -53.01 36.93 -11.89
C SER A 622 -53.89 37.49 -10.78
N THR A 623 -53.28 37.99 -9.70
CA THR A 623 -53.96 38.88 -8.75
C THR A 623 -54.05 40.33 -9.25
N ASN A 624 -53.35 40.66 -10.34
CA ASN A 624 -53.46 41.96 -11.02
C ASN A 624 -54.72 42.04 -11.90
N LYS A 625 -55.41 43.20 -11.87
CA LYS A 625 -56.65 43.47 -12.64
C LYS A 625 -56.57 43.16 -14.14
N SER A 626 -55.39 43.31 -14.75
CA SER A 626 -55.18 43.10 -16.19
C SER A 626 -55.14 41.63 -16.62
N ALA A 627 -55.00 40.68 -15.68
CA ALA A 627 -54.64 39.28 -15.97
C ALA A 627 -53.39 39.12 -16.89
N LYS A 628 -52.50 40.12 -16.94
CA LYS A 628 -51.22 40.09 -17.68
C LYS A 628 -50.01 40.26 -16.75
N LYS A 629 -49.98 41.33 -15.93
CA LYS A 629 -48.84 41.58 -15.03
C LYS A 629 -48.70 40.48 -13.97
N ASN A 630 -47.50 39.90 -13.88
CA ASN A 630 -47.16 38.75 -13.01
C ASN A 630 -48.11 37.55 -13.18
N ALA A 631 -48.71 37.38 -14.36
CA ALA A 631 -49.61 36.26 -14.60
C ALA A 631 -48.86 34.93 -14.64
N ILE A 632 -49.54 33.88 -14.18
CA ILE A 632 -49.15 32.50 -14.44
C ILE A 632 -49.93 32.05 -15.67
N ILE A 633 -49.20 31.51 -16.64
CA ILE A 633 -49.71 30.95 -17.88
C ILE A 633 -49.75 29.43 -17.74
N ILE A 634 -50.83 28.80 -18.20
CA ILE A 634 -50.96 27.33 -18.29
C ILE A 634 -51.65 26.94 -19.60
N THR A 635 -51.22 25.86 -20.23
CA THR A 635 -51.86 25.30 -21.43
C THR A 635 -52.71 24.08 -21.09
N THR A 636 -53.81 23.87 -21.82
CA THR A 636 -54.67 22.69 -21.67
C THR A 636 -55.58 22.49 -22.87
N ASN A 637 -55.78 21.24 -23.31
CA ASN A 637 -56.83 20.87 -24.26
C ASN A 637 -58.22 20.71 -23.58
N LYS A 638 -58.31 20.79 -22.25
CA LYS A 638 -59.53 20.50 -21.49
C LYS A 638 -60.38 21.75 -21.31
N THR A 639 -61.65 21.69 -21.72
CA THR A 639 -62.67 22.73 -21.46
C THR A 639 -62.99 22.97 -19.98
N SER A 640 -62.40 22.18 -19.07
CA SER A 640 -62.55 22.26 -17.62
C SER A 640 -61.19 22.03 -16.95
N TYR A 641 -60.54 23.10 -16.49
CA TYR A 641 -59.26 23.06 -15.77
C TYR A 641 -59.43 23.48 -14.30
N THR A 642 -58.59 22.99 -13.39
CA THR A 642 -58.61 23.40 -11.97
C THR A 642 -57.24 23.89 -11.51
N ILE A 643 -57.11 25.22 -11.39
CA ILE A 643 -55.95 25.90 -10.85
C ILE A 643 -55.86 25.64 -9.34
N GLY A 644 -54.68 25.27 -8.83
CA GLY A 644 -54.43 24.99 -7.42
C GLY A 644 -53.64 26.06 -6.68
N ASN A 645 -53.28 25.76 -5.41
CA ASN A 645 -52.36 26.53 -4.57
C ASN A 645 -52.73 28.01 -4.31
N LEU A 646 -54.00 28.37 -4.48
CA LEU A 646 -54.42 29.76 -4.37
C LEU A 646 -54.59 30.26 -2.93
N VAL A 647 -54.19 31.52 -2.72
CA VAL A 647 -54.17 32.18 -1.41
C VAL A 647 -55.55 32.70 -1.03
N GLN A 648 -55.93 32.50 0.24
CA GLN A 648 -57.21 32.95 0.80
C GLN A 648 -57.33 34.48 0.80
N GLY A 649 -58.55 34.98 0.57
CA GLY A 649 -58.87 36.41 0.55
C GLY A 649 -58.46 37.16 -0.72
N LYS A 650 -57.53 36.64 -1.52
CA LYS A 650 -57.12 37.25 -2.80
C LYS A 650 -58.21 37.11 -3.87
N THR A 651 -58.29 38.10 -4.75
CA THR A 651 -59.06 38.05 -6.00
C THR A 651 -58.11 37.72 -7.14
N TYR A 652 -58.40 36.65 -7.89
CA TYR A 652 -57.68 36.29 -9.11
C TYR A 652 -58.52 36.70 -10.33
N TYR A 653 -57.84 37.28 -11.31
CA TYR A 653 -58.34 37.68 -12.62
C TYR A 653 -57.81 36.67 -13.63
N VAL A 654 -58.69 36.17 -14.49
CA VAL A 654 -58.42 35.09 -15.45
C VAL A 654 -58.83 35.55 -16.85
N THR A 655 -57.97 35.33 -17.82
CA THR A 655 -58.31 35.37 -19.25
C THR A 655 -57.77 34.12 -19.95
N VAL A 656 -58.26 33.83 -21.14
CA VAL A 656 -57.92 32.65 -21.94
C VAL A 656 -57.77 33.06 -23.40
N ARG A 657 -56.83 32.46 -24.12
CA ARG A 657 -56.77 32.44 -25.59
C ARG A 657 -56.71 30.99 -26.08
N THR A 658 -57.03 30.73 -27.34
CA THR A 658 -56.82 29.42 -27.98
C THR A 658 -55.53 29.42 -28.77
N TYR A 659 -55.06 28.24 -29.15
CA TYR A 659 -53.96 28.08 -30.10
C TYR A 659 -54.16 26.85 -30.98
N SER A 660 -53.48 26.89 -32.12
CA SER A 660 -53.19 25.80 -33.05
C SER A 660 -51.79 26.08 -33.60
N SER A 661 -51.02 25.05 -33.93
CA SER A 661 -49.77 25.22 -34.65
C SER A 661 -50.00 25.56 -36.14
N ASP A 662 -49.04 26.27 -36.72
CA ASP A 662 -48.91 26.43 -38.17
C ASP A 662 -48.01 25.32 -38.78
N SER A 663 -47.74 25.40 -40.08
CA SER A 663 -46.89 24.44 -40.81
C SER A 663 -45.43 24.39 -40.31
N THR A 664 -44.92 25.42 -39.65
CA THR A 664 -43.59 25.39 -39.00
C THR A 664 -43.62 24.69 -37.64
N GLY A 665 -44.81 24.32 -37.15
CA GLY A 665 -45.04 23.81 -35.79
C GLY A 665 -45.23 24.90 -34.74
N GLU A 666 -45.02 26.18 -35.08
CA GLU A 666 -45.15 27.29 -34.13
C GLU A 666 -46.60 27.64 -33.79
N LYS A 667 -46.80 28.10 -32.55
CA LYS A 667 -48.16 28.28 -32.01
C LYS A 667 -48.73 29.62 -32.39
N VAL A 668 -49.68 29.60 -33.32
CA VAL A 668 -50.55 30.73 -33.61
C VAL A 668 -51.61 30.82 -32.51
N TYR A 669 -51.86 32.03 -32.01
CA TYR A 669 -52.76 32.25 -30.87
C TYR A 669 -53.95 33.15 -31.21
N SER A 670 -55.10 32.87 -30.61
CA SER A 670 -56.23 33.79 -30.66
C SER A 670 -55.99 35.06 -29.85
N ASP A 671 -56.82 36.05 -30.15
CA ASP A 671 -57.08 37.19 -29.26
C ASP A 671 -57.62 36.71 -27.88
N TYR A 672 -57.39 37.48 -26.82
CA TYR A 672 -57.72 37.11 -25.44
C TYR A 672 -59.20 37.31 -25.09
N SER A 673 -59.76 36.40 -24.30
CA SER A 673 -61.14 36.47 -23.79
C SER A 673 -61.42 37.70 -22.89
N LYS A 674 -62.70 38.03 -22.67
CA LYS A 674 -63.11 38.97 -21.62
C LYS A 674 -62.70 38.45 -20.22
N ILE A 675 -61.91 39.23 -19.49
CA ILE A 675 -61.39 38.88 -18.16
C ILE A 675 -62.55 38.56 -17.19
N LYS A 676 -62.52 37.38 -16.55
CA LYS A 676 -63.38 37.05 -15.39
C LYS A 676 -62.56 37.05 -14.10
N LYS A 677 -63.19 37.35 -12.97
CA LYS A 677 -62.52 37.43 -11.65
C LYS A 677 -63.24 36.60 -10.58
N LEU A 678 -62.50 36.04 -9.62
CA LEU A 678 -63.06 35.35 -8.46
C LEU A 678 -62.19 35.58 -7.20
N LYS A 679 -62.84 35.80 -6.04
CA LYS A 679 -62.20 35.86 -4.73
C LYS A 679 -62.15 34.46 -4.09
N ILE A 680 -61.00 34.04 -3.58
CA ILE A 680 -60.83 32.72 -2.96
C ILE A 680 -61.22 32.80 -1.48
N SER A 681 -62.37 32.24 -1.13
CA SER A 681 -62.93 32.28 0.24
C SER A 681 -62.31 31.27 1.20
N LYS A 682 -61.88 30.10 0.71
CA LYS A 682 -61.18 29.04 1.46
C LYS A 682 -59.90 28.68 0.69
N GLY A 683 -58.73 28.96 1.24
CA GLY A 683 -57.45 28.89 0.50
C GLY A 683 -56.23 28.51 1.34
N LEU A 684 -55.04 28.78 0.81
CA LEU A 684 -53.78 28.75 1.57
C LEU A 684 -53.56 30.09 2.30
N SER A 685 -52.82 30.06 3.40
CA SER A 685 -52.30 31.25 4.08
C SER A 685 -51.15 31.89 3.28
N GLU A 686 -50.91 33.18 3.50
CA GLU A 686 -49.76 33.92 2.99
C GLU A 686 -48.90 34.41 4.16
N ALA A 687 -47.57 34.27 4.07
CA ALA A 687 -46.63 34.61 5.13
C ALA A 687 -45.53 35.61 4.67
N LYS A 688 -44.93 36.32 5.64
CA LYS A 688 -43.73 37.15 5.43
C LYS A 688 -42.49 36.25 5.26
N ALA A 689 -41.50 36.71 4.49
CA ALA A 689 -40.32 35.94 4.13
C ALA A 689 -39.17 36.04 5.17
N THR A 690 -38.90 34.94 5.86
CA THR A 690 -37.70 34.67 6.68
C THR A 690 -36.73 33.76 5.92
N GLY A 691 -35.46 33.68 6.36
CA GLY A 691 -34.46 32.77 5.77
C GLY A 691 -34.76 31.27 5.94
N THR A 692 -35.79 30.92 6.72
CA THR A 692 -36.24 29.55 7.03
C THR A 692 -37.70 29.31 6.66
N SER A 693 -38.33 30.20 5.87
CA SER A 693 -39.73 30.10 5.46
C SER A 693 -40.04 28.91 4.54
N SER A 694 -39.00 28.26 4.02
CA SER A 694 -39.06 27.00 3.28
C SER A 694 -37.88 26.08 3.65
N THR A 695 -38.02 24.80 3.36
CA THR A 695 -37.03 23.76 3.66
C THR A 695 -36.83 22.89 2.43
N ILE A 696 -35.59 22.77 1.95
CA ILE A 696 -35.23 21.76 0.95
C ILE A 696 -35.21 20.40 1.66
N ARG A 697 -36.02 19.48 1.15
CA ARG A 697 -36.16 18.12 1.68
C ARG A 697 -35.10 17.20 1.06
N SER A 698 -35.06 17.16 -0.27
CA SER A 698 -34.06 16.43 -1.04
C SER A 698 -33.39 17.34 -2.08
N CYS A 699 -32.12 17.08 -2.34
CA CYS A 699 -31.42 17.48 -3.55
C CYS A 699 -30.71 16.22 -4.04
N LYS A 700 -31.13 15.66 -5.19
CA LYS A 700 -30.61 14.40 -5.70
C LYS A 700 -30.50 14.38 -7.22
N ILE A 701 -29.42 13.78 -7.72
CA ILE A 701 -29.24 13.45 -9.13
C ILE A 701 -30.22 12.32 -9.51
N THR A 702 -30.76 12.38 -10.73
CA THR A 702 -31.73 11.44 -11.31
C THR A 702 -31.07 10.48 -12.32
N SER A 703 -31.84 9.81 -13.17
CA SER A 703 -31.35 8.91 -14.23
C SER A 703 -30.93 9.61 -15.52
N ASN A 704 -31.22 10.91 -15.65
CA ASN A 704 -31.05 11.68 -16.89
C ASN A 704 -30.17 12.92 -16.61
N ASP A 705 -29.18 12.78 -15.72
CA ASP A 705 -28.21 13.83 -15.31
C ASP A 705 -28.83 15.19 -14.99
N ASN A 706 -30.00 15.11 -14.36
CA ASN A 706 -30.78 16.22 -13.84
C ASN A 706 -30.88 16.13 -12.32
N ILE A 707 -30.80 17.27 -11.65
CA ILE A 707 -30.89 17.41 -10.19
C ILE A 707 -32.34 17.73 -9.82
N ASN A 708 -32.98 16.84 -9.06
CA ASN A 708 -34.31 17.06 -8.51
C ASN A 708 -34.23 17.65 -7.10
N VAL A 709 -34.56 18.93 -6.96
CA VAL A 709 -34.62 19.63 -5.68
C VAL A 709 -36.06 19.70 -5.21
N SER A 710 -36.42 18.98 -4.14
CA SER A 710 -37.77 19.01 -3.57
C SER A 710 -37.81 19.85 -2.30
N ALA A 711 -38.84 20.69 -2.15
CA ALA A 711 -38.95 21.65 -1.06
C ALA A 711 -40.38 21.80 -0.53
N LYS A 712 -40.50 22.31 0.71
CA LYS A 712 -41.77 22.58 1.38
C LYS A 712 -41.75 23.97 2.03
N ALA A 713 -42.89 24.64 2.05
CA ALA A 713 -43.17 25.82 2.87
C ALA A 713 -44.47 25.59 3.67
N SER A 714 -44.59 26.21 4.86
CA SER A 714 -45.80 26.10 5.70
C SER A 714 -46.98 26.91 5.16
N ALA A 715 -46.70 27.96 4.39
CA ALA A 715 -47.64 28.87 3.75
C ALA A 715 -47.09 29.32 2.38
N ILE A 716 -47.88 30.07 1.60
CA ILE A 716 -47.36 30.75 0.41
C ILE A 716 -46.55 31.98 0.85
N ILE A 717 -45.28 32.07 0.45
CA ILE A 717 -44.43 33.19 0.89
C ILE A 717 -44.60 34.40 -0.03
N LYS A 718 -44.83 35.57 0.57
CA LYS A 718 -45.05 36.84 -0.13
C LYS A 718 -43.75 37.33 -0.79
N SER A 719 -43.82 37.69 -2.07
CA SER A 719 -42.72 38.26 -2.87
C SER A 719 -43.24 39.33 -3.84
N SER A 720 -42.39 39.81 -4.75
CA SER A 720 -42.79 40.67 -5.88
C SER A 720 -43.66 39.98 -6.92
N ASP A 721 -43.77 38.65 -6.90
CA ASP A 721 -44.32 37.79 -7.96
C ASP A 721 -44.93 36.47 -7.41
N ASN A 722 -45.18 35.50 -8.31
CA ASN A 722 -45.89 34.26 -8.03
C ASN A 722 -45.00 33.00 -8.08
N TYR A 723 -43.68 33.16 -8.10
CA TYR A 723 -42.71 32.06 -8.26
C TYR A 723 -41.80 31.88 -7.03
N TYR A 724 -41.31 30.65 -6.85
CA TYR A 724 -40.06 30.38 -6.13
C TYR A 724 -38.95 30.15 -7.14
N TYR A 725 -37.72 30.43 -6.74
CA TYR A 725 -36.54 30.35 -7.59
C TYR A 725 -35.49 29.46 -6.94
N LEU A 726 -34.84 28.61 -7.74
CA LEU A 726 -33.69 27.82 -7.33
C LEU A 726 -32.41 28.56 -7.69
N PHE A 727 -31.45 28.62 -6.76
CA PHE A 727 -30.08 29.01 -7.06
C PHE A 727 -29.13 27.93 -6.57
N ALA A 728 -28.13 27.58 -7.39
CA ALA A 728 -26.89 27.02 -6.88
C ALA A 728 -25.99 28.13 -6.33
N LEU A 729 -25.17 27.78 -5.36
CA LEU A 729 -24.07 28.58 -4.84
C LEU A 729 -22.84 27.64 -4.70
N PRO A 730 -21.62 28.10 -5.01
CA PRO A 730 -20.41 27.43 -4.57
C PRO A 730 -20.41 27.23 -3.03
N SER A 731 -19.74 26.17 -2.56
CA SER A 731 -19.63 25.80 -1.12
C SER A 731 -19.29 27.00 -0.23
N TYR A 732 -18.41 27.89 -0.68
CA TYR A 732 -17.94 29.05 0.08
C TYR A 732 -18.89 30.27 0.08
N LYS A 733 -19.75 30.45 -0.93
CA LYS A 733 -20.60 31.66 -1.03
C LYS A 733 -21.81 31.58 -0.10
N LYS A 734 -22.07 32.64 0.68
CA LYS A 734 -23.17 32.70 1.67
C LYS A 734 -24.41 33.48 1.18
N SER A 735 -24.33 34.11 0.02
CA SER A 735 -25.37 34.95 -0.57
C SER A 735 -25.44 34.77 -2.09
N ILE A 736 -26.60 35.10 -2.68
CA ILE A 736 -26.79 35.13 -4.14
C ILE A 736 -26.03 36.33 -4.70
N PRO A 737 -25.10 36.15 -5.68
CA PRO A 737 -24.44 37.27 -6.37
C PRO A 737 -25.45 38.19 -7.07
N LYS A 738 -25.14 39.50 -7.17
CA LYS A 738 -26.05 40.51 -7.75
C LYS A 738 -26.58 40.15 -9.15
N ASN A 739 -25.72 39.52 -9.97
CA ASN A 739 -25.99 39.21 -11.37
C ASN A 739 -26.38 37.74 -11.60
N ALA A 740 -26.53 36.93 -10.54
CA ALA A 740 -26.82 35.51 -10.70
C ALA A 740 -28.23 35.27 -11.26
N VAL A 741 -28.32 34.34 -12.22
CA VAL A 741 -29.57 33.85 -12.79
C VAL A 741 -30.06 32.63 -11.99
N PRO A 742 -31.36 32.48 -11.71
CA PRO A 742 -31.89 31.26 -11.09
C PRO A 742 -31.82 30.07 -12.06
N LEU A 743 -31.42 28.91 -11.56
CA LEU A 743 -31.32 27.66 -12.33
C LEU A 743 -32.68 27.11 -12.77
N ASP A 744 -33.73 27.36 -11.97
CA ASP A 744 -35.11 26.95 -12.26
C ASP A 744 -36.09 27.85 -11.48
N SER A 745 -37.35 27.91 -11.91
CA SER A 745 -38.42 28.61 -11.20
C SER A 745 -39.75 27.86 -11.26
N THR A 746 -40.44 27.78 -10.12
CA THR A 746 -41.69 27.02 -9.97
C THR A 746 -42.80 27.87 -9.38
N VAL A 747 -44.04 27.64 -9.83
CA VAL A 747 -45.22 28.35 -9.32
C VAL A 747 -45.40 28.02 -7.83
N LYS A 748 -45.60 29.04 -6.99
CA LYS A 748 -45.65 28.87 -5.53
C LYS A 748 -46.70 27.85 -5.08
N ALA A 749 -46.24 26.93 -4.24
CA ALA A 749 -47.04 25.92 -3.55
C ALA A 749 -46.53 25.75 -2.10
N THR A 750 -47.26 25.00 -1.27
CA THR A 750 -46.72 24.56 0.03
C THR A 750 -45.79 23.34 -0.09
N SER A 751 -45.86 22.58 -1.17
CA SER A 751 -44.89 21.55 -1.55
C SER A 751 -44.58 21.70 -3.04
N PHE A 752 -43.31 21.79 -3.40
CA PHE A 752 -42.87 22.08 -4.76
C PHE A 752 -41.57 21.35 -5.09
N LYS A 753 -41.24 21.29 -6.38
CA LYS A 753 -40.00 20.73 -6.91
C LYS A 753 -39.41 21.69 -7.93
N PHE A 754 -38.11 21.58 -8.10
CA PHE A 754 -37.33 22.11 -9.20
C PHE A 754 -36.64 20.97 -9.94
N ASN A 755 -36.29 21.20 -11.20
CA ASN A 755 -35.49 20.27 -12.01
C ASN A 755 -34.51 21.07 -12.87
N THR A 756 -33.22 20.79 -12.74
CA THR A 756 -32.15 21.52 -13.44
C THR A 756 -31.06 20.55 -13.89
N PRO A 757 -30.36 20.77 -15.01
CA PRO A 757 -29.22 19.96 -15.41
C PRO A 757 -28.12 19.86 -14.33
N LEU A 758 -27.36 18.77 -14.35
CA LEU A 758 -26.15 18.59 -13.54
C LEU A 758 -24.91 19.19 -14.21
N ASN A 759 -24.85 19.21 -15.54
CA ASN A 759 -23.70 19.62 -16.35
C ASN A 759 -22.39 18.91 -15.94
N ALA A 760 -22.46 17.61 -15.66
CA ALA A 760 -21.34 16.79 -15.23
C ALA A 760 -20.13 16.91 -16.17
N ASP A 761 -18.93 16.89 -15.58
CA ASP A 761 -17.63 16.97 -16.25
C ASP A 761 -17.42 18.20 -17.17
N THR A 762 -18.24 19.25 -17.02
CA THR A 762 -18.06 20.57 -17.66
C THR A 762 -17.81 21.69 -16.64
N SER A 763 -17.33 22.84 -17.10
CA SER A 763 -17.10 24.03 -16.26
C SER A 763 -18.38 24.64 -15.65
N GLU A 764 -19.55 24.22 -16.11
CA GLU A 764 -20.85 24.56 -15.50
C GLU A 764 -21.33 23.52 -14.46
N SER A 765 -20.52 22.51 -14.11
CA SER A 765 -20.91 21.39 -13.24
C SER A 765 -21.48 21.82 -11.89
N GLN A 766 -22.67 21.29 -11.59
CA GLN A 766 -23.42 21.56 -10.37
C GLN A 766 -23.25 20.50 -9.29
N LEU A 767 -22.35 19.53 -9.50
CA LEU A 767 -22.09 18.40 -8.61
C LEU A 767 -21.75 18.83 -7.17
N TYR A 768 -20.90 19.84 -7.04
CA TYR A 768 -20.40 20.35 -5.75
C TYR A 768 -21.15 21.60 -5.25
N SER A 769 -22.24 21.98 -5.91
CA SER A 769 -23.06 23.15 -5.55
C SER A 769 -23.96 22.89 -4.34
N LYS A 770 -24.19 23.93 -3.53
CA LYS A 770 -25.29 23.95 -2.55
C LYS A 770 -26.46 24.77 -3.06
N PHE A 771 -27.65 24.21 -2.90
CA PHE A 771 -28.87 24.76 -3.48
C PHE A 771 -29.65 25.55 -2.43
N VAL A 772 -30.19 26.70 -2.82
CA VAL A 772 -31.06 27.55 -1.98
C VAL A 772 -32.36 27.89 -2.71
N VAL A 773 -33.46 27.91 -1.98
CA VAL A 773 -34.74 28.44 -2.46
C VAL A 773 -34.80 29.94 -2.17
N ALA A 774 -35.18 30.73 -3.16
CA ALA A 774 -35.31 32.17 -3.07
C ALA A 774 -36.66 32.68 -3.60
N ILE A 775 -36.95 33.94 -3.29
CA ILE A 775 -38.06 34.71 -3.84
C ILE A 775 -37.55 36.04 -4.43
N LYS A 776 -38.24 36.56 -5.45
CA LYS A 776 -37.93 37.88 -6.01
C LYS A 776 -38.43 39.00 -5.11
N VAL A 777 -37.56 39.96 -4.78
CA VAL A 777 -37.91 41.17 -4.03
C VAL A 777 -37.91 42.39 -4.96
N LYS A 778 -37.86 43.63 -4.45
CA LYS A 778 -37.74 44.81 -5.33
C LYS A 778 -36.35 44.88 -6.00
N SER A 779 -35.32 44.43 -5.29
CA SER A 779 -33.90 44.49 -5.65
C SER A 779 -33.31 43.09 -5.66
N GLY A 780 -33.42 42.37 -6.77
CA GLY A 780 -32.94 40.99 -6.90
C GLY A 780 -33.76 39.96 -6.11
N TYR A 781 -33.07 39.04 -5.43
CA TYR A 781 -33.65 37.85 -4.79
C TYR A 781 -33.30 37.76 -3.30
N LYS A 782 -34.20 37.18 -2.50
CA LYS A 782 -33.99 36.88 -1.08
C LYS A 782 -34.10 35.37 -0.85
N ILE A 783 -33.07 34.78 -0.24
CA ILE A 783 -33.05 33.37 0.21
C ILE A 783 -34.13 33.17 1.30
N ILE A 784 -34.85 32.05 1.20
CA ILE A 784 -35.90 31.62 2.14
C ILE A 784 -35.75 30.17 2.61
N SER A 785 -34.62 29.52 2.36
CA SER A 785 -34.27 28.22 2.94
C SER A 785 -32.84 28.20 3.50
N LYS A 786 -32.54 27.25 4.39
CA LYS A 786 -31.14 26.78 4.52
C LYS A 786 -30.66 26.23 3.17
N ALA A 787 -29.35 26.28 2.94
CA ALA A 787 -28.75 25.64 1.77
C ALA A 787 -28.76 24.11 1.93
N LYS A 788 -28.80 23.37 0.81
CA LYS A 788 -28.66 21.91 0.81
C LYS A 788 -27.83 21.42 -0.39
N TYR A 789 -26.81 20.62 -0.13
CA TYR A 789 -25.98 19.96 -1.15
C TYR A 789 -26.70 18.75 -1.78
N ILE A 790 -26.18 18.26 -2.92
CA ILE A 790 -26.53 16.94 -3.47
C ILE A 790 -26.19 15.84 -2.46
N THR A 791 -27.05 14.82 -2.34
CA THR A 791 -26.87 13.72 -1.36
C THR A 791 -26.79 12.34 -2.03
N ASN A 792 -26.41 12.26 -3.31
CA ASN A 792 -26.16 11.01 -4.03
C ASN A 792 -25.17 11.18 -5.21
N PRO A 793 -23.94 11.72 -5.00
CA PRO A 793 -22.92 11.81 -6.05
C PRO A 793 -22.64 10.46 -6.74
N GLN A 794 -22.77 9.35 -6.02
CA GLN A 794 -22.66 7.98 -6.55
C GLN A 794 -23.71 7.56 -7.59
N LYS A 795 -24.58 8.47 -8.03
CA LYS A 795 -25.52 8.22 -9.14
C LYS A 795 -24.89 8.40 -10.52
N ILE A 796 -23.77 9.14 -10.61
CA ILE A 796 -22.96 9.34 -11.83
C ILE A 796 -21.63 8.58 -11.81
N ALA A 797 -21.42 7.71 -10.82
CA ALA A 797 -20.23 6.88 -10.73
C ALA A 797 -20.18 5.87 -11.88
N GLU A 798 -19.11 5.97 -12.68
CA GLU A 798 -18.71 5.02 -13.71
C GLU A 798 -18.49 3.62 -13.09
N TYR A 799 -17.74 3.56 -11.99
CA TYR A 799 -17.37 2.31 -11.34
C TYR A 799 -18.42 1.94 -10.28
N THR A 800 -19.01 0.74 -10.40
CA THR A 800 -20.16 0.32 -9.57
C THR A 800 -20.07 -1.09 -8.98
N TYR A 801 -18.93 -1.77 -9.15
CA TYR A 801 -18.68 -3.13 -8.64
C TYR A 801 -18.75 -3.21 -7.09
N SER A 802 -18.98 -4.40 -6.55
CA SER A 802 -19.11 -4.63 -5.11
C SER A 802 -17.84 -4.28 -4.34
N PHE A 803 -18.00 -3.69 -3.15
CA PHE A 803 -16.89 -3.46 -2.24
C PHE A 803 -16.21 -4.80 -1.86
N PRO A 804 -14.87 -4.92 -1.97
CA PRO A 804 -14.16 -6.19 -1.76
C PRO A 804 -14.23 -6.66 -0.30
N THR A 805 -14.08 -7.97 -0.09
CA THR A 805 -14.15 -8.59 1.23
C THR A 805 -12.85 -9.34 1.52
N ALA A 806 -12.04 -8.81 2.45
CA ALA A 806 -10.85 -9.52 2.93
C ALA A 806 -11.24 -10.82 3.66
N SER A 807 -10.45 -11.88 3.50
CA SER A 807 -10.66 -13.18 4.17
C SER A 807 -10.37 -13.13 5.68
N THR A 808 -9.60 -12.14 6.12
CA THR A 808 -9.26 -11.81 7.51
C THR A 808 -9.24 -10.28 7.67
N LYS A 809 -9.46 -9.77 8.87
CA LYS A 809 -9.27 -8.33 9.17
C LYS A 809 -7.81 -7.94 9.37
N LYS A 810 -6.88 -8.91 9.37
CA LYS A 810 -5.45 -8.69 9.60
C LYS A 810 -4.88 -7.74 8.55
N GLY A 811 -4.11 -6.75 9.00
CA GLY A 811 -3.60 -5.67 8.17
C GLY A 811 -2.37 -4.97 8.72
N LEU A 812 -1.61 -4.34 7.83
CA LEU A 812 -0.30 -3.77 8.13
C LEU A 812 -0.08 -2.50 7.30
N GLN A 813 0.51 -1.46 7.87
CA GLN A 813 1.18 -0.39 7.11
C GLN A 813 2.52 -0.97 6.62
N ILE A 814 2.70 -1.05 5.30
CA ILE A 814 3.69 -1.92 4.65
C ILE A 814 4.90 -1.11 4.19
N ASN A 815 6.10 -1.60 4.51
CA ASN A 815 7.33 -1.12 3.89
C ASN A 815 7.40 -1.69 2.47
N ALA A 816 7.44 -0.84 1.44
CA ALA A 816 7.27 -1.25 0.04
C ALA A 816 8.31 -2.27 -0.46
N GLY A 817 9.54 -2.24 0.09
CA GLY A 817 10.58 -3.24 -0.22
C GLY A 817 10.39 -4.61 0.43
N MET A 818 9.32 -4.81 1.23
CA MET A 818 9.09 -6.04 2.01
C MET A 818 7.84 -6.82 1.56
N LEU A 819 7.38 -6.64 0.32
CA LEU A 819 6.15 -7.27 -0.21
C LEU A 819 6.15 -8.81 -0.19
N ASN A 820 7.33 -9.45 -0.17
CA ASN A 820 7.46 -10.89 0.06
C ASN A 820 7.08 -11.27 1.51
N ASP A 821 7.54 -10.51 2.51
CA ASP A 821 7.16 -10.72 3.91
C ASP A 821 5.68 -10.39 4.16
N VAL A 822 5.07 -9.48 3.39
CA VAL A 822 3.62 -9.21 3.41
C VAL A 822 2.79 -10.42 2.97
N LYS A 823 3.20 -11.06 1.86
CA LYS A 823 2.62 -12.32 1.37
C LYS A 823 2.77 -13.40 2.43
N ASP A 824 3.99 -13.55 2.96
CA ASP A 824 4.35 -14.57 3.95
C ASP A 824 3.63 -14.39 5.30
N LEU A 825 3.38 -13.14 5.71
CA LEU A 825 2.56 -12.80 6.88
C LEU A 825 1.04 -12.97 6.64
N GLY A 826 0.57 -13.20 5.41
CA GLY A 826 -0.85 -13.36 5.10
C GLY A 826 -1.69 -12.09 5.34
N VAL A 827 -1.13 -10.92 5.04
CA VAL A 827 -1.82 -9.62 5.16
C VAL A 827 -2.98 -9.53 4.15
N LYS A 828 -4.13 -8.97 4.55
CA LYS A 828 -5.29 -8.73 3.64
C LYS A 828 -5.95 -7.35 3.75
N ASN A 829 -5.38 -6.45 4.56
CA ASN A 829 -5.79 -5.04 4.64
C ASN A 829 -4.53 -4.18 4.77
N SER A 830 -4.51 -2.99 4.17
CA SER A 830 -3.37 -2.07 4.33
C SER A 830 -3.81 -0.61 4.25
N ALA A 831 -2.99 0.29 4.77
CA ALA A 831 -3.19 1.73 4.77
C ALA A 831 -1.90 2.46 4.37
N PHE A 832 -2.01 3.47 3.50
CA PHE A 832 -0.89 4.28 3.02
C PHE A 832 -1.22 5.76 3.01
N ASN A 833 -0.22 6.57 3.36
CA ASN A 833 -0.28 8.02 3.25
C ASN A 833 -0.11 8.47 1.79
N ILE A 834 -0.95 9.40 1.34
CA ILE A 834 -0.82 10.12 0.07
C ILE A 834 -0.82 11.63 0.38
N PRO A 835 0.36 12.25 0.57
CA PRO A 835 0.51 13.69 0.71
C PRO A 835 0.25 14.38 -0.64
N LEU A 836 -0.77 15.24 -0.70
CA LEU A 836 -1.16 15.95 -1.93
C LEU A 836 -0.03 16.88 -2.42
N ASP A 837 0.78 17.40 -1.49
CA ASP A 837 1.99 18.17 -1.72
C ASP A 837 3.12 17.40 -2.43
N MET A 838 3.16 16.07 -2.31
CA MET A 838 4.11 15.24 -3.05
C MET A 838 3.60 14.83 -4.43
N ILE A 839 2.28 14.70 -4.63
CA ILE A 839 1.72 14.23 -5.91
C ILE A 839 1.24 15.32 -6.86
N ILE A 840 0.89 16.52 -6.40
CA ILE A 840 0.54 17.64 -7.28
C ILE A 840 1.84 18.19 -7.91
N ALA A 841 1.84 18.38 -9.24
CA ALA A 841 3.00 18.93 -9.94
C ALA A 841 3.37 20.34 -9.42
N ALA A 842 4.65 20.69 -9.41
CA ALA A 842 5.09 22.07 -9.25
C ALA A 842 5.05 22.81 -10.60
N PRO A 843 4.96 24.16 -10.61
CA PRO A 843 5.14 24.94 -11.85
C PRO A 843 6.49 24.63 -12.51
N GLY A 844 6.46 24.16 -13.76
CA GLY A 844 7.61 23.62 -14.51
C GLY A 844 7.61 22.08 -14.64
N GLU A 845 6.87 21.37 -13.80
CA GLU A 845 6.62 19.92 -13.91
C GLU A 845 5.30 19.58 -14.65
N ASP A 846 4.48 20.61 -14.89
CA ASP A 846 3.17 20.60 -15.54
C ASP A 846 3.25 20.43 -17.07
N ASN A 847 3.93 19.36 -17.51
CA ASN A 847 4.11 18.98 -18.91
C ASN A 847 4.21 17.46 -19.09
N HIS A 848 3.92 16.93 -20.29
CA HIS A 848 3.82 15.49 -20.57
C HIS A 848 5.11 14.65 -20.32
N ARG A 849 6.28 15.29 -20.13
CA ARG A 849 7.51 14.56 -19.75
C ARG A 849 7.46 14.15 -18.27
N ASN A 850 7.19 15.12 -17.40
CA ASN A 850 7.34 15.01 -15.94
C ASN A 850 6.00 14.81 -15.20
N GLY A 851 4.89 15.18 -15.84
CA GLY A 851 3.54 15.14 -15.27
C GLY A 851 2.60 14.16 -15.99
N ILE A 852 1.55 13.78 -15.27
CA ILE A 852 0.35 13.12 -15.79
C ILE A 852 -0.75 14.19 -15.88
N GLU A 853 -1.31 14.38 -17.06
CA GLU A 853 -2.45 15.27 -17.30
C GLU A 853 -3.78 14.63 -16.88
N TYR A 854 -4.73 15.45 -16.45
CA TYR A 854 -6.09 15.04 -16.11
C TYR A 854 -7.06 16.20 -16.35
N ASP A 855 -7.88 16.10 -17.40
CA ASP A 855 -8.93 17.06 -17.68
C ASP A 855 -10.13 16.86 -16.73
N TYR A 856 -10.53 17.94 -16.06
CA TYR A 856 -11.63 17.90 -15.11
C TYR A 856 -12.48 19.18 -15.14
N ASN A 857 -13.78 19.04 -15.41
CA ASN A 857 -14.72 20.16 -15.57
C ASN A 857 -14.22 21.25 -16.53
N GLY A 858 -13.53 20.88 -17.62
CA GLY A 858 -13.05 21.81 -18.64
C GLY A 858 -11.76 22.57 -18.32
N GLU A 859 -10.98 22.13 -17.34
CA GLU A 859 -9.61 22.59 -17.08
C GLU A 859 -8.67 21.39 -16.89
N THR A 860 -7.41 21.50 -17.32
CA THR A 860 -6.39 20.45 -17.23
C THR A 860 -5.57 20.57 -15.94
N TYR A 861 -5.37 19.46 -15.24
CA TYR A 861 -4.62 19.36 -13.98
C TYR A 861 -3.41 18.42 -14.12
N TRP A 862 -2.35 18.66 -13.35
CA TRP A 862 -1.08 17.95 -13.48
C TRP A 862 -0.60 17.30 -12.17
N PHE A 863 -0.20 16.04 -12.25
CA PHE A 863 0.31 15.24 -11.13
C PHE A 863 1.70 14.67 -11.43
N ARG A 864 2.60 14.60 -10.44
CA ARG A 864 3.99 14.15 -10.63
C ARG A 864 4.04 12.68 -11.09
N LYS A 865 4.53 12.45 -12.31
CA LYS A 865 4.50 11.13 -12.97
C LYS A 865 5.23 10.05 -12.18
N GLY A 866 6.45 10.34 -11.68
CA GLY A 866 7.25 9.39 -10.89
C GLY A 866 6.59 9.00 -9.56
N MET A 867 6.06 9.96 -8.80
CA MET A 867 5.40 9.68 -7.52
C MET A 867 4.12 8.86 -7.72
N ILE A 868 3.34 9.16 -8.76
CA ILE A 868 2.14 8.36 -9.07
C ILE A 868 2.53 6.94 -9.54
N ALA A 869 3.55 6.78 -10.38
CA ALA A 869 4.02 5.46 -10.83
C ALA A 869 4.46 4.53 -9.67
N ALA A 870 5.04 5.10 -8.61
CA ALA A 870 5.36 4.34 -7.39
C ALA A 870 4.09 3.82 -6.69
N TYR A 871 3.06 4.65 -6.54
CA TYR A 871 1.76 4.21 -6.01
C TYR A 871 1.06 3.20 -6.93
N ASP A 872 1.13 3.38 -8.26
CA ASP A 872 0.55 2.43 -9.23
C ASP A 872 1.18 1.03 -9.09
N SER A 873 2.51 0.97 -8.99
CA SER A 873 3.26 -0.27 -8.85
C SER A 873 2.93 -0.99 -7.53
N LEU A 874 2.88 -0.23 -6.43
CA LEU A 874 2.52 -0.73 -5.11
C LEU A 874 1.07 -1.22 -5.05
N PHE A 875 0.11 -0.40 -5.48
CA PHE A 875 -1.33 -0.73 -5.41
C PHE A 875 -1.74 -1.84 -6.39
N ARG A 876 -0.97 -2.08 -7.46
CA ARG A 876 -1.11 -3.26 -8.31
C ARG A 876 -0.70 -4.53 -7.54
N GLN A 877 0.55 -4.60 -7.08
CA GLN A 877 1.07 -5.77 -6.35
C GLN A 877 0.24 -6.13 -5.10
N LEU A 878 -0.28 -5.13 -4.38
CA LEU A 878 -1.20 -5.36 -3.25
C LEU A 878 -2.57 -5.87 -3.70
N LYS A 879 -3.09 -5.39 -4.84
CA LYS A 879 -4.33 -5.87 -5.43
C LYS A 879 -4.20 -7.32 -5.90
N ASP A 880 -3.06 -7.69 -6.47
CA ASP A 880 -2.74 -9.05 -6.91
C ASP A 880 -2.65 -10.03 -5.72
N GLN A 881 -2.31 -9.51 -4.53
CA GLN A 881 -2.34 -10.26 -3.25
C GLN A 881 -3.69 -10.21 -2.52
N ASP A 882 -4.80 -9.76 -3.14
CA ASP A 882 -6.13 -9.61 -2.52
C ASP A 882 -6.15 -8.70 -1.27
N ILE A 883 -5.26 -7.70 -1.21
CA ILE A 883 -5.20 -6.76 -0.07
C ILE A 883 -6.18 -5.61 -0.28
N VAL A 884 -7.04 -5.37 0.72
CA VAL A 884 -7.96 -4.22 0.75
C VAL A 884 -7.17 -2.95 1.11
N VAL A 885 -6.84 -2.15 0.10
CA VAL A 885 -6.06 -0.91 0.25
C VAL A 885 -6.91 0.28 0.72
N THR A 886 -6.33 1.03 1.65
CA THR A 886 -6.84 2.28 2.21
C THR A 886 -5.87 3.42 1.95
N ALA A 887 -6.31 4.49 1.27
CA ALA A 887 -5.52 5.70 1.13
C ALA A 887 -5.88 6.71 2.24
N ILE A 888 -4.86 7.30 2.86
CA ILE A 888 -4.96 8.40 3.83
C ILE A 888 -4.53 9.67 3.10
N ILE A 889 -5.47 10.54 2.78
CA ILE A 889 -5.20 11.75 2.00
C ILE A 889 -4.82 12.89 2.94
N LEU A 890 -3.61 13.44 2.72
CA LEU A 890 -2.94 14.40 3.60
C LEU A 890 -2.47 15.61 2.79
N LEU A 891 -2.16 16.71 3.47
CA LEU A 891 -1.57 17.90 2.86
C LEU A 891 -0.54 18.45 3.84
N GLY A 892 0.74 18.30 3.52
CA GLY A 892 1.86 18.96 4.19
C GLY A 892 2.06 20.39 3.70
N TRP A 893 3.18 21.00 4.12
CA TRP A 893 3.55 22.36 3.72
C TRP A 893 4.40 22.36 2.44
N ARG A 894 3.92 23.05 1.40
CA ARG A 894 4.70 23.39 0.20
C ARG A 894 4.36 24.82 -0.20
N ASN A 895 5.37 25.70 -0.35
CA ASN A 895 5.16 27.15 -0.43
C ASN A 895 4.19 27.57 -1.55
N ASP A 896 4.31 26.95 -2.73
CA ASP A 896 3.43 27.16 -3.89
C ASP A 896 2.01 26.60 -3.70
N LEU A 897 1.84 25.57 -2.84
CA LEU A 897 0.56 24.94 -2.53
C LEU A 897 -0.11 25.47 -1.25
N THR A 898 0.46 26.48 -0.57
CA THR A 898 -0.17 27.13 0.59
C THR A 898 -1.58 27.69 0.31
N TYR A 899 -1.93 27.91 -0.97
CA TYR A 899 -3.30 28.26 -1.36
C TYR A 899 -4.32 27.12 -1.09
N LEU A 900 -3.88 25.85 -1.10
CA LEU A 900 -4.68 24.66 -0.76
C LEU A 900 -4.93 24.53 0.75
N ILE A 901 -4.13 25.19 1.59
CA ILE A 901 -4.30 25.21 3.04
C ILE A 901 -5.41 26.20 3.44
N SER A 902 -6.29 25.77 4.35
CA SER A 902 -7.39 26.56 4.91
C SER A 902 -6.90 27.93 5.39
N PRO A 903 -7.53 29.07 5.04
CA PRO A 903 -6.89 30.39 5.17
C PRO A 903 -6.49 30.81 6.58
N SER A 904 -7.06 30.22 7.63
CA SER A 904 -6.66 30.46 9.01
C SER A 904 -5.45 29.62 9.46
N GLY A 905 -5.20 28.47 8.86
CA GLY A 905 -4.13 27.54 9.22
C GLY A 905 -2.86 27.66 8.38
N ARG A 906 -2.60 28.83 7.78
CA ARG A 906 -1.43 29.07 6.92
C ARG A 906 -0.23 29.52 7.74
N GLU A 907 0.28 28.58 8.50
CA GLU A 907 1.37 28.71 9.45
C GLU A 907 2.28 27.48 9.26
N GLU A 908 3.59 27.68 9.07
CA GLU A 908 4.53 26.59 8.83
C GLU A 908 4.88 25.87 10.15
N GLY A 909 5.19 24.57 10.08
CA GLY A 909 5.62 23.78 11.25
C GLY A 909 4.61 22.78 11.82
N HIS A 910 3.43 22.62 11.19
CA HIS A 910 2.48 21.54 11.50
C HIS A 910 2.64 20.38 10.51
N ASN A 911 2.40 19.13 10.96
CA ASN A 911 2.61 17.93 10.15
C ASN A 911 1.69 17.90 8.92
N TYR A 912 0.37 18.07 9.13
CA TYR A 912 -0.62 18.15 8.03
C TYR A 912 -1.72 19.17 8.30
N TYR A 913 -2.35 19.64 7.22
CA TYR A 913 -3.25 20.79 7.20
C TYR A 913 -4.67 20.45 6.72
N ASN A 914 -5.64 21.27 7.13
CA ASN A 914 -7.03 21.21 6.66
C ASN A 914 -7.21 21.94 5.32
N PHE A 915 -8.01 21.36 4.42
CA PHE A 915 -8.10 21.81 3.02
C PHE A 915 -8.93 23.09 2.82
N ASN A 916 -8.56 23.89 1.82
CA ASN A 916 -9.19 25.17 1.51
C ASN A 916 -10.42 25.05 0.59
N THR A 917 -11.55 24.68 1.16
CA THR A 917 -12.85 24.72 0.46
C THR A 917 -13.41 26.13 0.23
N SER A 918 -12.68 27.18 0.67
CA SER A 918 -13.15 28.56 0.73
C SER A 918 -12.70 29.47 -0.43
N ASN A 919 -11.58 29.13 -1.08
CA ASN A 919 -11.07 29.77 -2.29
C ASN A 919 -11.61 29.04 -3.55
N TYR A 920 -11.61 29.71 -4.70
CA TYR A 920 -12.11 29.13 -5.95
C TYR A 920 -11.13 28.11 -6.53
N ASP A 921 -9.88 28.51 -6.73
CA ASP A 921 -8.85 27.76 -7.44
C ASP A 921 -8.36 26.55 -6.64
N ALA A 922 -8.12 26.74 -5.33
CA ALA A 922 -7.83 25.66 -4.40
C ALA A 922 -8.91 24.59 -4.40
N ARG A 923 -10.18 25.01 -4.42
CA ARG A 923 -11.33 24.09 -4.45
C ARG A 923 -11.37 23.30 -5.76
N LYS A 924 -11.10 23.91 -6.92
CA LYS A 924 -11.03 23.18 -8.19
C LYS A 924 -9.88 22.16 -8.21
N GLN A 925 -8.67 22.57 -7.80
CA GLN A 925 -7.51 21.68 -7.67
C GLN A 925 -7.82 20.48 -6.77
N LEU A 926 -8.44 20.71 -5.61
CA LEU A 926 -8.85 19.65 -4.69
C LEU A 926 -9.93 18.74 -5.31
N GLU A 927 -10.98 19.30 -5.92
CA GLU A 927 -12.02 18.54 -6.63
C GLU A 927 -11.42 17.64 -7.74
N ALA A 928 -10.50 18.18 -8.54
CA ALA A 928 -9.77 17.42 -9.56
C ALA A 928 -8.86 16.35 -8.95
N THR A 929 -8.11 16.67 -7.89
CA THR A 929 -7.16 15.74 -7.24
C THR A 929 -7.86 14.54 -6.60
N PHE A 930 -8.96 14.76 -5.88
CA PHE A 930 -9.76 13.66 -5.34
C PHE A 930 -10.42 12.83 -6.46
N ALA A 931 -10.87 13.47 -7.55
CA ALA A 931 -11.47 12.76 -8.68
C ALA A 931 -10.43 11.94 -9.47
N PHE A 932 -9.22 12.48 -9.69
CA PHE A 932 -8.10 11.79 -10.33
C PHE A 932 -7.73 10.51 -9.57
N LEU A 933 -7.41 10.62 -8.28
CA LEU A 933 -7.03 9.46 -7.46
C LEU A 933 -8.17 8.42 -7.42
N ALA A 934 -9.41 8.87 -7.23
CA ALA A 934 -10.57 7.97 -7.14
C ALA A 934 -11.02 7.37 -8.48
N GLN A 935 -10.58 7.92 -9.62
CA GLN A 935 -10.76 7.34 -10.95
C GLN A 935 -9.60 6.39 -11.31
N ARG A 936 -8.35 6.80 -11.04
CA ARG A 936 -7.14 6.03 -11.35
C ARG A 936 -7.16 4.67 -10.68
N TYR A 937 -7.38 4.66 -9.36
CA TYR A 937 -7.45 3.44 -8.54
C TYR A 937 -8.88 2.90 -8.39
N ALA A 938 -9.78 3.27 -9.30
CA ALA A 938 -11.19 2.89 -9.20
C ALA A 938 -11.40 1.40 -9.44
N SER A 939 -10.62 0.77 -10.32
CA SER A 939 -10.86 -0.59 -10.83
C SER A 939 -9.54 -1.24 -11.24
N ASP A 940 -9.62 -2.38 -11.93
CA ASP A 940 -8.48 -3.07 -12.53
C ASP A 940 -7.98 -2.34 -13.80
N SER A 941 -7.60 -1.07 -13.64
CA SER A 941 -7.20 -0.14 -14.71
C SER A 941 -5.73 -0.33 -15.14
N GLY A 942 -5.08 -1.41 -14.67
CA GLY A 942 -3.62 -1.57 -14.69
C GLY A 942 -2.86 -0.75 -13.64
N ASN A 943 -3.55 0.10 -12.84
CA ASN A 943 -2.92 0.99 -11.85
C ASN A 943 -3.14 0.55 -10.38
N GLY A 944 -3.74 -0.62 -10.13
CA GLY A 944 -4.13 -1.05 -8.79
C GLY A 944 -5.44 -0.43 -8.29
N GLN A 945 -5.84 -0.77 -7.05
CA GLN A 945 -7.19 -0.52 -6.55
C GLN A 945 -7.21 0.05 -5.13
N VAL A 946 -7.95 1.16 -4.92
CA VAL A 946 -8.15 1.80 -3.60
C VAL A 946 -9.65 1.98 -3.32
N VAL A 947 -10.14 1.33 -2.26
CA VAL A 947 -11.58 1.28 -1.95
C VAL A 947 -11.98 2.03 -0.67
N ASN A 948 -11.03 2.24 0.23
CA ASN A 948 -11.19 3.03 1.46
C ASN A 948 -10.38 4.33 1.36
N TRP A 949 -10.97 5.44 1.80
CA TRP A 949 -10.40 6.78 1.66
C TRP A 949 -10.53 7.55 2.97
N ILE A 950 -9.46 7.64 3.74
CA ILE A 950 -9.34 8.43 4.97
C ILE A 950 -8.99 9.87 4.59
N ILE A 951 -9.70 10.85 5.15
CA ILE A 951 -9.58 12.27 4.79
C ILE A 951 -8.97 13.05 5.98
N GLY A 952 -7.66 13.34 5.91
CA GLY A 952 -6.88 13.84 7.05
C GLY A 952 -6.58 12.74 8.09
N ASN A 953 -5.51 12.90 8.87
CA ASN A 953 -5.21 12.00 10.00
C ASN A 953 -5.66 12.60 11.35
N GLU A 954 -5.98 11.72 12.31
CA GLU A 954 -6.29 12.00 13.72
C GLU A 954 -6.97 13.37 13.95
N VAL A 955 -8.08 13.62 13.24
CA VAL A 955 -8.51 15.00 12.94
C VAL A 955 -9.08 15.74 14.16
N ASN A 956 -9.31 15.03 15.26
CA ASN A 956 -9.63 15.66 16.53
C ASN A 956 -8.37 16.12 17.29
N SER A 957 -7.18 15.53 17.07
CA SER A 957 -5.87 16.10 17.42
C SER A 957 -5.47 17.15 16.39
N PHE A 958 -6.28 18.20 16.37
CA PHE A 958 -6.39 19.17 15.28
C PHE A 958 -5.16 20.07 15.13
N ASP A 959 -4.35 20.25 16.17
CA ASP A 959 -3.17 21.12 16.12
C ASP A 959 -2.01 20.45 15.37
N THR A 960 -1.80 19.14 15.57
CA THR A 960 -0.67 18.40 15.00
C THR A 960 -1.03 17.79 13.64
N TRP A 961 -2.14 17.07 13.55
CA TRP A 961 -2.42 16.16 12.43
C TRP A 961 -3.42 16.67 11.39
N ASN A 962 -4.12 17.77 11.66
CA ASN A 962 -4.96 18.42 10.64
C ASN A 962 -5.19 19.93 10.86
N TYR A 963 -4.10 20.70 10.90
CA TYR A 963 -4.12 22.11 11.31
C TYR A 963 -5.02 23.00 10.44
N ALA A 964 -5.86 23.78 11.12
CA ALA A 964 -6.78 24.73 10.50
C ALA A 964 -6.71 26.15 11.11
N GLY A 965 -5.75 26.40 12.02
CA GLY A 965 -5.63 27.69 12.71
C GLY A 965 -6.83 28.08 13.55
N THR A 966 -7.52 27.12 14.18
CA THR A 966 -8.63 27.46 15.08
C THR A 966 -8.90 26.42 16.18
N LYS A 967 -8.58 26.79 17.42
CA LYS A 967 -8.86 26.02 18.65
C LYS A 967 -10.34 26.08 19.08
N SER A 968 -11.26 26.23 18.13
CA SER A 968 -12.72 26.30 18.38
C SER A 968 -13.41 25.19 17.63
N LEU A 969 -13.85 24.16 18.36
CA LEU A 969 -14.50 22.95 17.81
C LEU A 969 -15.58 23.28 16.76
N SER A 970 -16.45 24.24 17.05
CA SER A 970 -17.53 24.67 16.14
C SER A 970 -17.07 25.29 14.80
N LYS A 971 -15.88 25.90 14.76
CA LYS A 971 -15.27 26.40 13.52
C LYS A 971 -14.50 25.27 12.83
N TYR A 972 -13.73 24.52 13.60
CA TYR A 972 -12.91 23.41 13.13
C TYR A 972 -13.77 22.33 12.44
N ALA A 973 -14.78 21.82 13.13
CA ALA A 973 -15.70 20.81 12.59
C ALA A 973 -16.51 21.30 11.38
N GLN A 974 -16.71 22.62 11.22
CA GLN A 974 -17.32 23.18 10.00
C GLN A 974 -16.33 23.18 8.82
N LEU A 975 -15.08 23.58 9.04
CA LEU A 975 -14.02 23.51 8.02
C LEU A 975 -13.79 22.06 7.59
N TYR A 976 -13.63 21.14 8.55
CA TYR A 976 -13.48 19.72 8.28
C TYR A 976 -14.71 19.11 7.58
N ALA A 977 -15.95 19.46 7.98
CA ALA A 977 -17.15 18.94 7.32
C ALA A 977 -17.33 19.44 5.87
N ASP A 978 -16.93 20.68 5.55
CA ASP A 978 -16.92 21.14 4.15
C ASP A 978 -15.79 20.44 3.35
N SER A 979 -14.61 20.24 3.94
CA SER A 979 -13.47 19.50 3.32
C SER A 979 -13.79 18.03 3.07
N TYR A 980 -14.34 17.33 4.07
CA TYR A 980 -14.82 15.96 3.96
C TYR A 980 -15.92 15.84 2.90
N ARG A 981 -16.86 16.79 2.83
CA ARG A 981 -17.89 16.80 1.79
C ARG A 981 -17.32 16.96 0.39
N LEU A 982 -16.25 17.74 0.21
CA LEU A 982 -15.56 17.92 -1.06
C LEU A 982 -15.01 16.57 -1.55
N ALA A 983 -14.18 15.94 -0.72
CA ALA A 983 -13.57 14.63 -1.00
C ALA A 983 -14.63 13.54 -1.21
N TYR A 984 -15.63 13.44 -0.33
CA TYR A 984 -16.75 12.52 -0.47
C TYR A 984 -17.46 12.69 -1.81
N THR A 985 -17.72 13.92 -2.23
CA THR A 985 -18.45 14.19 -3.48
C THR A 985 -17.65 13.72 -4.69
N ALA A 986 -16.34 13.98 -4.73
CA ALA A 986 -15.44 13.55 -5.79
C ALA A 986 -15.23 12.03 -5.82
N ILE A 987 -14.85 11.43 -4.70
CA ILE A 987 -14.55 9.99 -4.60
C ILE A 987 -15.79 9.18 -4.94
N LYS A 988 -16.95 9.55 -4.38
CA LYS A 988 -18.21 8.85 -4.63
C LYS A 988 -18.76 9.08 -6.04
N SER A 989 -18.41 10.17 -6.73
CA SER A 989 -18.82 10.39 -8.12
C SER A 989 -17.98 9.64 -9.15
N LYS A 990 -16.85 9.04 -8.74
CA LYS A 990 -16.09 8.09 -9.57
C LYS A 990 -16.41 6.64 -9.20
N TYR A 991 -16.27 6.24 -7.93
CA TYR A 991 -16.57 4.87 -7.46
C TYR A 991 -17.77 4.79 -6.49
N SER A 992 -18.85 4.15 -6.94
CA SER A 992 -20.16 4.17 -6.27
C SER A 992 -20.18 3.46 -4.91
N ASN A 993 -19.27 2.51 -4.68
CA ASN A 993 -19.19 1.71 -3.46
C ASN A 993 -17.93 2.01 -2.61
N ALA A 994 -17.09 2.97 -3.03
CA ALA A 994 -15.99 3.51 -2.21
C ALA A 994 -16.46 3.92 -0.80
N ARG A 995 -15.63 3.70 0.21
CA ARG A 995 -15.91 4.11 1.59
C ARG A 995 -15.00 5.28 1.95
N VAL A 996 -15.60 6.32 2.51
CA VAL A 996 -14.87 7.54 2.91
C VAL A 996 -14.94 7.66 4.43
N TYR A 997 -13.79 7.97 5.02
CA TYR A 997 -13.52 7.81 6.45
C TYR A 997 -13.04 9.12 7.07
N VAL A 998 -13.50 9.40 8.29
CA VAL A 998 -12.88 10.36 9.21
C VAL A 998 -11.91 9.59 10.13
N SER A 999 -10.69 10.10 10.33
CA SER A 999 -9.70 9.50 11.26
C SER A 999 -9.75 10.19 12.62
N LEU A 1000 -9.69 9.44 13.73
CA LEU A 1000 -9.59 9.96 15.09
C LEU A 1000 -8.56 9.19 15.92
N ASP A 1001 -7.97 9.87 16.89
CA ASP A 1001 -7.13 9.26 17.92
C ASP A 1001 -7.97 8.61 19.05
N GLN A 1002 -7.29 8.10 20.07
CA GLN A 1002 -7.90 7.48 21.26
C GLN A 1002 -8.59 8.47 22.23
N CYS A 1003 -8.43 9.80 22.10
CA CYS A 1003 -9.01 10.78 23.02
C CYS A 1003 -10.52 10.95 22.79
N TRP A 1004 -11.32 10.29 23.63
CA TRP A 1004 -12.76 10.18 23.41
C TRP A 1004 -13.56 11.32 24.04
N THR A 1005 -13.35 11.60 25.34
CA THR A 1005 -13.92 12.78 26.03
C THR A 1005 -12.87 13.77 26.53
N ILE A 1006 -11.58 13.39 26.52
CA ILE A 1006 -10.46 14.31 26.77
C ILE A 1006 -10.45 15.43 25.73
N SER A 1007 -10.32 16.68 26.19
CA SER A 1007 -10.03 17.85 25.35
C SER A 1007 -9.00 18.73 26.06
N ASN A 1008 -8.04 19.28 25.32
CA ASN A 1008 -6.91 20.05 25.86
C ASN A 1008 -6.59 21.26 24.94
N SER A 1009 -5.31 21.65 24.85
CA SER A 1009 -4.78 22.72 24.00
C SER A 1009 -4.77 22.44 22.49
N ASP A 1010 -4.72 21.16 22.11
CA ASP A 1010 -4.28 20.67 20.79
C ASP A 1010 -5.22 19.60 20.20
N THR A 1011 -6.07 19.04 21.06
CA THR A 1011 -6.92 17.88 20.80
C THR A 1011 -8.32 18.13 21.38
N PHE A 1012 -9.35 17.82 20.58
CA PHE A 1012 -10.75 17.79 20.98
C PHE A 1012 -11.18 16.34 21.29
N GLY A 1013 -12.15 16.17 22.18
CA GLY A 1013 -12.75 14.86 22.44
C GLY A 1013 -13.49 14.34 21.21
N GLY A 1014 -13.06 13.19 20.69
CA GLY A 1014 -13.64 12.55 19.49
C GLY A 1014 -15.16 12.37 19.58
N LYS A 1015 -15.71 12.17 20.78
CA LYS A 1015 -17.15 12.12 21.04
C LYS A 1015 -17.84 13.43 20.66
N GLU A 1016 -17.37 14.57 21.13
CA GLU A 1016 -18.01 15.87 20.85
C GLU A 1016 -17.81 16.27 19.39
N PHE A 1017 -16.59 16.03 18.87
CA PHE A 1017 -16.26 16.28 17.47
C PHE A 1017 -17.17 15.52 16.50
N LEU A 1018 -17.35 14.20 16.66
CA LEU A 1018 -18.24 13.41 15.78
C LEU A 1018 -19.69 13.91 15.84
N ASN A 1019 -20.20 14.25 17.02
CA ASN A 1019 -21.56 14.80 17.15
C ASN A 1019 -21.72 16.14 16.42
N GLN A 1020 -20.71 17.02 16.47
CA GLN A 1020 -20.77 18.28 15.74
C GLN A 1020 -20.60 18.10 14.22
N PHE A 1021 -19.67 17.24 13.79
CA PHE A 1021 -19.44 16.87 12.40
C PHE A 1021 -20.69 16.28 11.73
N ASP A 1022 -21.31 15.26 12.34
CA ASP A 1022 -22.52 14.60 11.82
C ASP A 1022 -23.72 15.57 11.77
N SER A 1023 -23.88 16.43 12.80
CA SER A 1023 -24.89 17.49 12.85
C SER A 1023 -24.72 18.51 11.70
N ILE A 1024 -23.49 18.84 11.34
CA ILE A 1024 -23.18 19.74 10.21
C ILE A 1024 -23.45 19.05 8.87
N LEU A 1025 -23.05 17.78 8.70
CA LEU A 1025 -23.30 17.01 7.47
C LEU A 1025 -24.80 16.77 7.24
N SER A 1026 -25.51 16.21 8.21
CA SER A 1026 -26.95 15.94 8.16
C SER A 1026 -27.76 17.24 7.95
N GLY A 1027 -27.39 18.31 8.65
CA GLY A 1027 -28.01 19.64 8.57
C GLY A 1027 -27.81 20.37 7.24
N SER A 1028 -26.74 20.06 6.49
CA SER A 1028 -26.40 20.66 5.18
C SER A 1028 -26.71 19.75 3.99
N GLY A 1029 -26.97 18.46 4.22
CA GLY A 1029 -27.23 17.48 3.18
C GLY A 1029 -26.61 16.15 3.53
N ASP A 1030 -27.31 15.41 4.40
CA ASP A 1030 -26.96 14.05 4.86
C ASP A 1030 -26.24 13.19 3.80
N ILE A 1031 -25.01 12.82 4.13
CA ILE A 1031 -24.12 11.93 3.36
C ILE A 1031 -23.46 10.98 4.35
N GLY A 1032 -23.31 9.71 3.96
CA GLY A 1032 -22.74 8.69 4.83
C GLY A 1032 -21.24 8.88 5.07
N TRP A 1033 -20.77 8.41 6.23
CA TRP A 1033 -19.37 8.39 6.60
C TRP A 1033 -19.01 7.11 7.34
N HIS A 1034 -17.72 6.80 7.40
CA HIS A 1034 -17.14 5.68 8.11
C HIS A 1034 -16.02 6.19 9.06
N LEU A 1035 -15.59 5.38 10.02
CA LEU A 1035 -14.65 5.78 11.06
C LEU A 1035 -13.33 5.00 10.95
N ALA A 1036 -12.23 5.72 10.78
CA ALA A 1036 -10.88 5.25 11.03
C ALA A 1036 -10.54 5.65 12.48
N TYR A 1037 -10.01 4.71 13.27
CA TYR A 1037 -9.85 4.93 14.71
C TYR A 1037 -8.59 4.31 15.27
N HIS A 1038 -7.77 5.12 15.94
CA HIS A 1038 -6.48 4.69 16.47
C HIS A 1038 -6.61 4.35 17.96
N ALA A 1039 -7.18 3.16 18.23
CA ALA A 1039 -7.45 2.62 19.57
C ALA A 1039 -6.18 2.15 20.32
N TYR A 1040 -5.14 2.98 20.39
CA TYR A 1040 -3.84 2.64 20.98
C TYR A 1040 -3.93 2.15 22.44
N PRO A 1041 -2.88 1.50 22.97
CA PRO A 1041 -2.72 1.35 24.41
C PRO A 1041 -2.65 2.71 25.13
N SER A 1042 -3.11 2.73 26.38
CA SER A 1042 -3.10 3.93 27.21
C SER A 1042 -2.40 3.62 28.55
N PRO A 1043 -1.19 4.14 28.80
CA PRO A 1043 -0.32 4.90 27.88
C PRO A 1043 0.21 4.05 26.71
N LEU A 1044 0.66 4.69 25.61
CA LEU A 1044 1.15 4.00 24.40
C LEU A 1044 2.37 3.10 24.71
N THR A 1045 3.24 3.55 25.61
CA THR A 1045 4.44 2.84 26.07
C THR A 1045 4.15 1.60 26.92
N ASN A 1046 2.89 1.25 27.17
CA ASN A 1046 2.50 0.03 27.88
C ASN A 1046 1.61 -0.85 27.00
N PRO A 1047 2.11 -1.99 26.46
CA PRO A 1047 1.32 -2.87 25.60
C PRO A 1047 0.17 -3.58 26.34
N ARG A 1048 0.17 -3.57 27.69
CA ARG A 1048 -0.81 -4.29 28.53
C ARG A 1048 -2.14 -3.55 28.67
N PHE A 1049 -2.76 -3.14 27.56
CA PHE A 1049 -4.01 -2.36 27.52
C PHE A 1049 -5.14 -2.90 28.44
N TRP A 1050 -5.17 -4.22 28.67
CA TRP A 1050 -6.15 -4.90 29.52
C TRP A 1050 -5.96 -4.67 31.03
N LYS A 1051 -4.86 -4.03 31.44
CA LYS A 1051 -4.62 -3.61 32.83
C LYS A 1051 -5.23 -2.23 33.15
N ASN A 1052 -5.44 -1.37 32.15
CA ASN A 1052 -5.96 0.00 32.30
C ASN A 1052 -5.25 0.78 33.43
N GLU A 1053 -3.90 0.78 33.43
CA GLU A 1053 -3.09 1.20 34.59
C GLU A 1053 -3.23 2.69 34.93
N ASN A 1054 -3.60 3.53 33.96
CA ASN A 1054 -3.92 4.95 34.17
C ASN A 1054 -5.41 5.21 34.48
N GLY A 1055 -6.26 4.17 34.50
CA GLY A 1055 -7.70 4.25 34.73
C GLY A 1055 -8.55 4.74 33.53
N LEU A 1056 -7.95 5.31 32.49
CA LEU A 1056 -8.65 6.17 31.51
C LEU A 1056 -9.55 5.42 30.50
N SER A 1057 -9.46 4.10 30.40
CA SER A 1057 -10.23 3.26 29.46
C SER A 1057 -11.41 2.55 30.14
N GLU A 1058 -12.42 3.31 30.56
CA GLU A 1058 -13.62 2.80 31.23
C GLU A 1058 -14.62 2.15 30.25
N ASN A 1059 -15.51 1.29 30.78
CA ASN A 1059 -16.53 0.57 29.98
C ASN A 1059 -17.88 1.32 29.92
N ASN A 1060 -17.87 2.64 29.73
CA ASN A 1060 -19.06 3.48 29.57
C ASN A 1060 -18.87 4.55 28.47
N GLU A 1061 -19.96 5.19 28.02
CA GLU A 1061 -19.92 6.14 26.89
C GLU A 1061 -19.16 7.45 27.17
N ASP A 1062 -18.85 7.76 28.42
CA ASP A 1062 -18.21 9.01 28.87
C ASP A 1062 -16.70 8.84 29.19
N THR A 1063 -16.17 7.62 29.02
CA THR A 1063 -14.76 7.25 29.19
C THR A 1063 -13.78 8.29 28.61
N PRO A 1064 -12.73 8.72 29.35
CA PRO A 1064 -11.72 9.65 28.86
C PRO A 1064 -11.07 9.21 27.54
N VAL A 1065 -10.67 7.93 27.49
CA VAL A 1065 -9.96 7.31 26.37
C VAL A 1065 -10.76 6.11 25.85
N ILE A 1066 -10.67 5.86 24.53
CA ILE A 1066 -11.01 4.57 23.95
C ILE A 1066 -9.75 3.89 23.43
N SER A 1067 -9.29 2.92 24.21
CA SER A 1067 -8.25 1.96 23.83
C SER A 1067 -8.90 0.69 23.25
N ILE A 1068 -8.10 -0.21 22.69
CA ILE A 1068 -8.59 -1.51 22.24
C ILE A 1068 -9.25 -2.32 23.40
N SER A 1069 -8.88 -2.03 24.66
CA SER A 1069 -9.46 -2.63 25.88
C SER A 1069 -10.97 -2.41 26.02
N ASN A 1070 -11.46 -1.20 25.75
CA ASN A 1070 -12.85 -0.79 25.89
C ASN A 1070 -13.53 -0.51 24.53
N ILE A 1071 -12.98 -1.00 23.41
CA ILE A 1071 -13.47 -0.77 22.03
C ILE A 1071 -14.97 -1.11 21.79
N ASN A 1072 -15.55 -1.93 22.67
CA ASN A 1072 -16.99 -2.18 22.68
C ASN A 1072 -17.82 -0.92 22.98
N VAL A 1073 -17.28 0.07 23.70
CA VAL A 1073 -17.87 1.40 23.90
C VAL A 1073 -18.05 2.09 22.54
N LEU A 1074 -16.96 2.28 21.78
CA LEU A 1074 -16.99 2.91 20.45
C LEU A 1074 -17.97 2.20 19.52
N THR A 1075 -17.79 0.89 19.36
CA THR A 1075 -18.58 0.12 18.39
C THR A 1075 -20.07 0.09 18.73
N ASN A 1076 -20.45 0.10 20.01
CA ASN A 1076 -21.84 0.29 20.42
C ASN A 1076 -22.32 1.73 20.22
N TYR A 1077 -21.49 2.73 20.54
CA TYR A 1077 -21.82 4.15 20.37
C TYR A 1077 -22.10 4.49 18.90
N ILE A 1078 -21.17 4.16 18.00
CA ILE A 1078 -21.32 4.38 16.55
C ILE A 1078 -22.59 3.68 16.03
N LYS A 1079 -22.81 2.42 16.42
CA LYS A 1079 -24.00 1.65 16.02
C LYS A 1079 -25.32 2.22 16.56
N LYS A 1080 -25.30 2.83 17.75
CA LYS A 1080 -26.45 3.41 18.47
C LYS A 1080 -26.84 4.79 17.92
N HIS A 1081 -25.86 5.64 17.63
CA HIS A 1081 -26.08 7.05 17.28
C HIS A 1081 -26.04 7.31 15.76
N TYR A 1082 -25.14 6.66 15.02
CA TYR A 1082 -24.97 6.87 13.56
C TYR A 1082 -25.46 5.66 12.73
N GLY A 1083 -25.49 4.47 13.34
CA GLY A 1083 -26.17 3.28 12.82
C GLY A 1083 -25.23 2.17 12.36
N LYS A 1084 -25.79 0.98 12.11
CA LYS A 1084 -25.03 -0.24 11.75
C LYS A 1084 -24.28 -0.17 10.41
N SER A 1085 -24.59 0.81 9.57
CA SER A 1085 -24.00 1.00 8.23
C SER A 1085 -22.73 1.84 8.26
N THR A 1086 -22.57 2.72 9.26
CA THR A 1086 -21.27 3.30 9.60
C THR A 1086 -20.35 2.15 10.00
N ARG A 1087 -19.19 2.06 9.34
CA ARG A 1087 -18.21 0.99 9.55
C ARG A 1087 -16.97 1.55 10.22
N ILE A 1088 -16.27 0.72 10.98
CA ILE A 1088 -15.04 1.10 11.68
C ILE A 1088 -13.88 0.31 11.07
N ILE A 1089 -12.74 0.98 10.85
CA ILE A 1089 -11.45 0.32 10.66
C ILE A 1089 -10.51 0.82 11.76
N LEU A 1090 -9.70 -0.08 12.30
CA LEU A 1090 -8.58 0.30 13.16
C LEU A 1090 -7.38 0.46 12.23
N SER A 1091 -7.15 1.70 11.79
CA SER A 1091 -6.24 2.06 10.68
C SER A 1091 -4.77 2.13 11.06
N GLU A 1092 -4.48 2.31 12.35
CA GLU A 1092 -3.14 2.34 12.90
C GLU A 1092 -3.20 1.82 14.35
N GLN A 1093 -2.44 0.77 14.65
CA GLN A 1093 -2.41 0.10 15.95
C GLN A 1093 -0.96 -0.30 16.28
N GLY A 1094 -0.47 0.08 17.45
CA GLY A 1094 0.89 -0.22 17.90
C GLY A 1094 0.90 -0.85 19.29
N PHE A 1095 1.83 -1.78 19.50
CA PHE A 1095 2.14 -2.33 20.82
C PHE A 1095 3.67 -2.36 20.93
N THR A 1096 4.22 -1.78 22.00
CA THR A 1096 5.69 -1.75 22.17
C THR A 1096 6.23 -3.07 22.72
N SER A 1097 7.42 -3.43 22.26
CA SER A 1097 8.27 -4.50 22.81
C SER A 1097 9.35 -3.99 23.78
N ALA A 1098 9.43 -2.67 24.01
CA ALA A 1098 10.43 -2.04 24.87
C ALA A 1098 10.43 -2.60 26.31
N LYS A 1099 11.57 -2.47 26.99
CA LYS A 1099 11.69 -2.80 28.42
C LYS A 1099 10.73 -1.89 29.23
N PRO A 1100 10.03 -2.42 30.26
CA PRO A 1100 10.19 -3.75 30.87
C PRO A 1100 9.31 -4.86 30.28
N TYR A 1101 8.63 -4.66 29.14
CA TYR A 1101 7.56 -5.57 28.70
C TYR A 1101 8.02 -6.72 27.80
N GLY A 1102 8.94 -6.46 26.86
CA GLY A 1102 9.47 -7.48 25.96
C GLY A 1102 8.50 -7.99 24.89
N GLU A 1103 9.05 -8.68 23.89
CA GLU A 1103 8.33 -9.14 22.70
C GLU A 1103 7.23 -10.16 23.00
N LYS A 1104 7.41 -11.02 24.01
CA LYS A 1104 6.39 -11.95 24.48
C LYS A 1104 5.13 -11.20 24.94
N THR A 1105 5.28 -10.02 25.58
CA THR A 1105 4.13 -9.18 25.98
C THR A 1105 3.55 -8.42 24.78
N GLN A 1106 4.39 -7.90 23.88
CA GLN A 1106 3.97 -7.28 22.61
C GLN A 1106 3.07 -8.23 21.81
N ALA A 1107 3.52 -9.46 21.59
CA ALA A 1107 2.81 -10.47 20.82
C ALA A 1107 1.50 -10.92 21.49
N ALA A 1108 1.49 -11.01 22.83
CA ALA A 1108 0.28 -11.30 23.61
C ALA A 1108 -0.77 -10.19 23.49
N ALA A 1109 -0.34 -8.92 23.51
CA ALA A 1109 -1.19 -7.76 23.30
C ALA A 1109 -1.80 -7.77 21.90
N MET A 1110 -0.95 -7.89 20.87
CA MET A 1110 -1.35 -7.91 19.47
C MET A 1110 -2.37 -9.01 19.15
N ALA A 1111 -2.16 -10.25 19.64
CA ALA A 1111 -3.10 -11.34 19.44
C ALA A 1111 -4.47 -11.09 20.11
N TYR A 1112 -4.47 -10.52 21.32
CA TYR A 1112 -5.71 -10.19 22.03
C TYR A 1112 -6.44 -9.01 21.36
N ALA A 1113 -5.71 -7.97 20.94
CA ALA A 1113 -6.23 -6.83 20.21
C ALA A 1113 -6.87 -7.25 18.87
N TYR A 1114 -6.17 -8.08 18.09
CA TYR A 1114 -6.70 -8.66 16.86
C TYR A 1114 -7.98 -9.47 17.13
N TYR A 1115 -8.04 -10.33 18.16
CA TYR A 1115 -9.26 -11.06 18.49
C TYR A 1115 -10.43 -10.16 18.91
N LEU A 1116 -10.17 -9.07 19.65
CA LEU A 1116 -11.20 -8.08 20.00
C LEU A 1116 -11.77 -7.39 18.75
N ALA A 1117 -10.93 -7.10 17.75
CA ALA A 1117 -11.37 -6.61 16.45
C ALA A 1117 -12.12 -7.69 15.63
N GLU A 1118 -11.58 -8.91 15.56
CA GLU A 1118 -12.05 -9.99 14.67
C GLU A 1118 -13.45 -10.51 15.03
N PHE A 1119 -13.78 -10.58 16.33
CA PHE A 1119 -15.11 -10.96 16.82
C PHE A 1119 -16.08 -9.77 17.01
N ASN A 1120 -15.64 -8.52 16.80
CA ASN A 1120 -16.52 -7.36 16.77
C ASN A 1120 -17.15 -7.16 15.37
N PRO A 1121 -18.50 -7.12 15.24
CA PRO A 1121 -19.19 -7.00 13.95
C PRO A 1121 -19.32 -5.56 13.40
N MET A 1122 -18.70 -4.56 14.03
CA MET A 1122 -18.64 -3.17 13.51
C MET A 1122 -17.27 -2.80 12.93
N ILE A 1123 -16.22 -3.55 13.30
CA ILE A 1123 -14.85 -3.37 12.80
C ILE A 1123 -14.65 -4.25 11.57
N ASP A 1124 -14.11 -3.68 10.49
CA ASP A 1124 -13.87 -4.34 9.21
C ASP A 1124 -12.37 -4.59 8.91
N ALA A 1125 -11.44 -3.90 9.60
CA ALA A 1125 -10.00 -4.11 9.49
C ALA A 1125 -9.28 -3.79 10.82
N PHE A 1126 -8.13 -4.43 11.04
CA PHE A 1126 -7.18 -4.22 12.13
C PHE A 1126 -5.78 -4.09 11.53
N ILE A 1127 -5.27 -2.86 11.47
CA ILE A 1127 -4.05 -2.49 10.76
C ILE A 1127 -2.97 -2.08 11.77
N LEU A 1128 -1.82 -2.77 11.75
CA LEU A 1128 -0.66 -2.40 12.56
C LEU A 1128 0.11 -1.23 11.95
N SER A 1129 0.70 -0.39 12.80
CA SER A 1129 1.41 0.83 12.40
C SER A 1129 2.77 0.59 11.75
N ARG A 1130 3.50 -0.47 12.14
CA ARG A 1130 4.91 -0.64 11.74
C ARG A 1130 5.21 -2.07 11.29
N HIS A 1131 5.81 -2.19 10.11
CA HIS A 1131 6.41 -3.46 9.63
C HIS A 1131 7.74 -3.70 10.36
N VAL A 1132 8.59 -2.68 10.38
CA VAL A 1132 9.89 -2.60 11.07
C VAL A 1132 9.82 -1.51 12.14
N ASP A 1133 10.54 -1.64 13.26
CA ASP A 1133 10.73 -0.53 14.21
C ASP A 1133 11.24 0.75 13.52
N ASN A 1134 10.69 1.91 13.88
CA ASN A 1134 11.24 3.20 13.48
C ASN A 1134 12.21 3.70 14.56
N VAL A 1135 13.43 4.10 14.18
CA VAL A 1135 14.48 4.55 15.12
C VAL A 1135 14.01 5.68 16.04
N ALA A 1136 13.30 6.67 15.50
CA ALA A 1136 12.81 7.79 16.31
C ALA A 1136 11.81 7.30 17.38
N GLU A 1137 10.87 6.43 16.99
CA GLU A 1137 9.89 5.83 17.90
C GLU A 1137 10.53 4.93 18.97
N THR A 1138 11.61 4.20 18.64
CA THR A 1138 12.32 3.38 19.64
C THR A 1138 12.97 4.20 20.75
N ASN A 1139 13.37 5.45 20.47
CA ASN A 1139 13.91 6.36 21.50
C ASN A 1139 12.82 6.79 22.50
N ASP A 1140 11.56 6.91 22.05
CA ASP A 1140 10.38 7.17 22.90
C ASP A 1140 9.85 5.89 23.60
N GLY A 1141 10.56 4.76 23.47
CA GLY A 1141 10.16 3.46 24.02
C GLY A 1141 9.05 2.77 23.22
N LEU A 1142 8.86 3.13 21.95
CA LEU A 1142 7.83 2.61 21.05
C LEU A 1142 8.45 1.67 20.00
N ASN A 1143 8.94 0.52 20.45
CA ASN A 1143 9.39 -0.58 19.60
C ASN A 1143 8.17 -1.36 19.04
N LEU A 1144 7.45 -0.72 18.10
CA LEU A 1144 6.13 -1.16 17.62
C LEU A 1144 6.17 -2.24 16.52
N GLY A 1145 7.29 -2.40 15.82
CA GLY A 1145 7.41 -3.23 14.62
C GLY A 1145 7.33 -4.73 14.87
N LEU A 1146 7.04 -5.48 13.79
CA LEU A 1146 7.14 -6.95 13.73
C LEU A 1146 8.60 -7.41 13.55
N TRP A 1147 9.43 -6.58 12.93
CA TRP A 1147 10.88 -6.72 12.86
C TRP A 1147 11.57 -5.69 13.75
N SER A 1148 12.73 -6.04 14.31
CA SER A 1148 13.69 -5.05 14.81
C SER A 1148 14.37 -4.32 13.64
N ASN A 1149 14.97 -3.17 13.93
CA ASN A 1149 15.57 -2.29 12.94
C ASN A 1149 17.11 -2.36 12.97
N THR A 1150 17.76 -2.32 11.80
CA THR A 1150 19.23 -2.31 11.69
C THR A 1150 19.82 -1.07 12.38
N PRO A 1151 20.77 -1.20 13.32
CA PRO A 1151 21.42 -0.06 13.97
C PRO A 1151 21.91 0.99 12.96
N GLY A 1152 21.62 2.27 13.22
CA GLY A 1152 22.05 3.38 12.36
C GLY A 1152 21.39 3.47 10.97
N ARG A 1153 20.37 2.67 10.67
CA ARG A 1153 19.51 2.82 9.48
C ARG A 1153 18.05 3.04 9.91
N VAL A 1154 17.23 3.67 9.06
CA VAL A 1154 15.81 3.94 9.35
C VAL A 1154 14.93 2.91 8.64
N GLU A 1155 14.10 2.21 9.40
CA GLU A 1155 13.11 1.21 8.95
C GLU A 1155 13.68 0.08 8.07
N LYS A 1156 15.00 -0.20 8.18
CA LYS A 1156 15.64 -1.37 7.56
C LYS A 1156 15.45 -2.57 8.49
N ALA A 1157 14.80 -3.62 8.00
CA ALA A 1157 14.57 -4.83 8.76
C ALA A 1157 15.89 -5.50 9.17
N TYR A 1158 15.95 -5.99 10.41
CA TYR A 1158 17.10 -6.71 10.96
C TYR A 1158 16.70 -8.11 11.41
N GLN A 1159 16.07 -8.28 12.57
CA GLN A 1159 15.66 -9.59 13.09
C GLN A 1159 14.13 -9.69 13.21
N LYS A 1160 13.57 -10.87 12.93
CA LYS A 1160 12.14 -11.16 13.12
C LYS A 1160 11.85 -11.29 14.62
N LYS A 1161 11.02 -10.40 15.16
CA LYS A 1161 10.59 -10.48 16.58
C LYS A 1161 9.69 -11.69 16.82
N TYR A 1162 9.55 -12.09 18.07
CA TYR A 1162 8.53 -13.05 18.52
C TYR A 1162 7.11 -12.66 18.06
N ALA A 1163 6.83 -11.35 17.95
CA ALA A 1163 5.59 -10.83 17.39
C ALA A 1163 5.35 -11.28 15.93
N TRP A 1164 6.35 -11.27 15.05
CA TRP A 1164 6.23 -11.68 13.65
C TRP A 1164 5.61 -13.08 13.51
N ARG A 1165 6.13 -14.06 14.28
CA ARG A 1165 5.64 -15.45 14.28
C ARG A 1165 4.18 -15.55 14.72
N ILE A 1166 3.79 -14.78 15.73
CA ILE A 1166 2.39 -14.74 16.20
C ILE A 1166 1.50 -14.06 15.16
N TYR A 1167 1.95 -12.97 14.54
CA TYR A 1167 1.21 -12.24 13.52
C TYR A 1167 0.95 -13.07 12.25
N LYS A 1168 1.94 -13.84 11.78
CA LYS A 1168 1.77 -14.78 10.65
C LYS A 1168 0.62 -15.75 10.87
N TYR A 1169 0.52 -16.33 12.07
CA TYR A 1169 -0.37 -17.48 12.32
C TYR A 1169 -1.63 -17.20 13.17
N MET A 1170 -1.79 -16.02 13.79
CA MET A 1170 -2.90 -15.74 14.74
C MET A 1170 -4.32 -15.76 14.14
N ASP A 1171 -4.46 -15.81 12.82
CA ASP A 1171 -5.73 -15.90 12.09
C ASP A 1171 -5.84 -17.09 11.13
N THR A 1172 -4.85 -17.98 11.14
CA THR A 1172 -4.85 -19.26 10.40
C THR A 1172 -5.48 -20.39 11.23
N PRO A 1173 -5.69 -21.61 10.71
CA PRO A 1173 -6.12 -22.75 11.52
C PRO A 1173 -5.23 -23.05 12.75
N SER A 1174 -3.94 -22.66 12.71
CA SER A 1174 -2.98 -22.77 13.83
C SER A 1174 -3.16 -21.72 14.94
N SER A 1175 -4.01 -20.72 14.74
CA SER A 1175 -4.29 -19.58 15.64
C SER A 1175 -4.41 -19.97 17.13
N THR A 1176 -5.17 -21.02 17.45
CA THR A 1176 -5.39 -21.45 18.85
C THR A 1176 -4.19 -22.15 19.49
N LYS A 1177 -3.28 -22.71 18.69
CA LYS A 1177 -2.00 -23.26 19.15
C LYS A 1177 -1.02 -22.12 19.42
N VAL A 1178 -0.80 -21.25 18.43
CA VAL A 1178 0.22 -20.18 18.52
C VAL A 1178 -0.12 -19.10 19.54
N THR A 1179 -1.40 -18.77 19.75
CA THR A 1179 -1.80 -17.74 20.74
C THR A 1179 -1.94 -18.27 22.17
N LYS A 1180 -1.67 -19.56 22.44
CA LYS A 1180 -1.91 -20.20 23.75
C LYS A 1180 -1.08 -19.56 24.88
N PHE A 1181 0.17 -19.17 24.61
CA PHE A 1181 1.08 -18.55 25.59
C PHE A 1181 0.51 -17.23 26.16
N ALA A 1182 -0.15 -16.42 25.32
CA ALA A 1182 -0.64 -15.09 25.66
C ALA A 1182 -1.66 -15.12 26.81
N LEU A 1183 -2.41 -16.22 26.95
CA LEU A 1183 -3.34 -16.42 28.07
C LEU A 1183 -2.64 -16.38 29.45
N LYS A 1184 -1.41 -16.89 29.56
CA LYS A 1184 -0.58 -16.80 30.79
C LYS A 1184 -0.22 -15.34 31.10
N ILE A 1185 0.25 -14.61 30.08
CA ILE A 1185 0.70 -13.20 30.18
C ILE A 1185 -0.47 -12.26 30.49
N ILE A 1186 -1.63 -12.49 29.89
CA ILE A 1186 -2.85 -11.69 30.12
C ILE A 1186 -3.44 -11.97 31.51
N GLY A 1187 -3.26 -13.19 32.03
CA GLY A 1187 -3.89 -13.67 33.28
C GLY A 1187 -5.29 -14.26 33.06
N ALA A 1188 -5.54 -14.87 31.89
CA ALA A 1188 -6.86 -15.34 31.47
C ALA A 1188 -6.91 -16.86 31.29
N SER A 1189 -7.94 -17.53 31.80
CA SER A 1189 -8.09 -18.98 31.69
C SER A 1189 -8.65 -19.48 30.35
N SER A 1190 -9.16 -18.60 29.48
CA SER A 1190 -9.46 -18.90 28.07
C SER A 1190 -9.88 -17.65 27.30
N TRP A 1191 -9.64 -17.63 25.98
CA TRP A 1191 -10.08 -16.55 25.09
C TRP A 1191 -11.59 -16.26 25.17
N LYS A 1192 -12.43 -17.30 25.38
CA LYS A 1192 -13.88 -17.16 25.53
C LYS A 1192 -14.31 -16.30 26.74
N LYS A 1193 -13.46 -16.16 27.77
CA LYS A 1193 -13.75 -15.30 28.94
C LYS A 1193 -13.44 -13.83 28.70
N ILE A 1194 -12.50 -13.51 27.81
CA ILE A 1194 -11.94 -12.16 27.61
C ILE A 1194 -12.29 -11.53 26.26
N VAL A 1195 -12.60 -12.33 25.24
CA VAL A 1195 -13.01 -11.85 23.90
C VAL A 1195 -14.51 -12.12 23.70
N PRO A 1196 -15.36 -11.07 23.65
CA PRO A 1196 -16.79 -11.23 23.41
C PRO A 1196 -17.09 -11.95 22.09
N LYS A 1197 -18.00 -12.92 22.11
CA LYS A 1197 -18.43 -13.73 20.95
C LYS A 1197 -17.35 -14.61 20.31
N TYR A 1198 -16.20 -14.79 20.97
CA TYR A 1198 -15.12 -15.68 20.52
C TYR A 1198 -15.62 -17.09 20.13
N LYS A 1199 -15.15 -17.58 18.97
CA LYS A 1199 -15.42 -18.93 18.46
C LYS A 1199 -14.16 -19.49 17.80
N ALA A 1200 -13.48 -20.42 18.49
CA ALA A 1200 -12.27 -21.08 17.98
C ALA A 1200 -12.44 -21.70 16.57
N ASN A 1201 -13.62 -22.27 16.27
CA ASN A 1201 -13.88 -22.85 14.94
C ASN A 1201 -13.87 -21.83 13.79
N LYS A 1202 -13.88 -20.52 14.03
CA LYS A 1202 -13.76 -19.51 12.97
C LYS A 1202 -12.40 -19.58 12.26
N PHE A 1203 -11.33 -19.84 13.02
CA PHE A 1203 -9.97 -19.97 12.51
C PHE A 1203 -9.77 -21.22 11.64
N LYS A 1204 -10.56 -22.28 11.86
CA LYS A 1204 -10.57 -23.49 11.01
C LYS A 1204 -11.15 -23.25 9.60
N SER A 1205 -11.78 -22.11 9.37
CA SER A 1205 -12.35 -21.70 8.09
C SER A 1205 -11.71 -20.41 7.53
N MET A 1206 -10.56 -20.03 8.08
CA MET A 1206 -9.71 -18.97 7.55
C MET A 1206 -8.57 -19.62 6.75
N PRO A 1207 -8.01 -18.94 5.71
CA PRO A 1207 -6.97 -19.53 4.88
C PRO A 1207 -5.77 -19.99 5.71
N ASN A 1208 -5.15 -21.10 5.30
CA ASN A 1208 -3.78 -21.37 5.68
C ASN A 1208 -2.86 -20.48 4.81
N ALA A 1209 -1.77 -19.95 5.37
CA ALA A 1209 -0.87 -19.07 4.60
C ALA A 1209 0.00 -19.84 3.57
N ASN A 1210 0.04 -21.17 3.72
CA ASN A 1210 0.79 -22.12 2.90
C ASN A 1210 -0.16 -23.28 2.50
N GLU A 1211 -1.03 -23.02 1.53
CA GLU A 1211 -1.70 -24.01 0.66
C GLU A 1211 -1.44 -23.59 -0.80
#